data_AF-A0A2V0PIU4-F1
#
_entry.id   AF-A0A2V0PIU4-F1
#
_cell.length_a   1.000
_cell.length_b   1.000
_cell.length_c   1.000
_cell.angle_alpha   90.00
_cell.angle_beta   90.00
_cell.angle_gamma   90.00
#
_symmetry.space_group_name_H-M   'P 1'
#
loop_
_entity.id
_entity.type
_entity.pdbx_description
1 polymer ?
#
loop_
_entity_poly.entity_id
_entity_poly.type
_entity_poly.pdbx_seq_one_letter_code
_entity_poly.pdbx_strand_id
1 'polypeptide(L)'
;MELVVGAAQLGNKTTVPDAAQLCNYVTAAGTAGVKLLAFPEDALEEGSAGAVASCAGAAGVNVVLSVFSEGKKGERIQSTIFIDSTGKQVASRKSVLNKRGGTGKDLLTVDMEGAGKMFVITVGHVDPAATLVDGEAKDGGALVVGPDGLNFAGPIYSKGLLAEDQLCPPKPMMYMAGVVLICCAAGMWLAREGPHFTVGVGGVLRLKGAATPPPQQRQPPPAQPPPAPSAPPQQQQQQQQQQQPPAQPPPQPPPPPAPQPPPPPASPYPPPLEQHLRDVASGAAAPPANGPYFRRLAAALLAAPAAIAARRAPYACDCGGGARFRAHPISFSVPEELFRAIVPAKSQNFSTVVPGLQSTYKFRADGSKPPREVLAAEAGYYADMARSLFAVTYKKGGWDCLRHPEIVAAGALPLFTDIKGLPPGTMAAHPTEVYALLNEWPGLEVRGLPGTPPGAGATPPGGYFSGQPSSLLKEDVDREMYQLVALALLSLGHATISTRAMAAWLAGTVGIKPDDAVLYVTDDEPGADYQSDTLLHGLRAVVPGVVDWPRRPGMYVGPGTFTEAELASDLLGEYGQGFGYAHRLPEPYGIDRTRIEERIASGAFDYAIVSMTHDPRTTWRRLMPAICAALPRGRVVFVNGGDLPGPGCGLLPQLAACSDWVFLREMEPACKPPPPPPPPTQKGRR
;
A
#
# COMPACT_ATOMS: atom_id res chain seq x y z
N MET A 1 -17.80 19.20 -5.08
CA MET A 1 -17.07 19.82 -6.21
C MET A 1 -16.00 18.84 -6.66
N GLU A 2 -15.87 18.60 -7.97
CA GLU A 2 -14.82 17.72 -8.52
C GLU A 2 -13.74 18.59 -9.17
N LEU A 3 -12.50 18.53 -8.66
CA LEU A 3 -11.36 19.26 -9.21
C LEU A 3 -10.45 18.28 -9.95
N VAL A 4 -10.15 18.59 -11.21
CA VAL A 4 -9.22 17.80 -12.03
C VAL A 4 -7.91 18.57 -12.14
N VAL A 5 -6.82 18.00 -11.62
CA VAL A 5 -5.50 18.65 -11.58
C VAL A 5 -4.54 17.91 -12.52
N GLY A 6 -3.82 18.65 -13.35
CA GLY A 6 -2.73 18.16 -14.18
C GLY A 6 -1.39 18.65 -13.67
N ALA A 7 -0.35 17.82 -13.80
CA ALA A 7 1.04 18.22 -13.58
C ALA A 7 1.81 18.02 -14.88
N ALA A 8 2.32 19.10 -15.47
CA ALA A 8 3.13 19.03 -16.66
C ALA A 8 4.55 18.54 -16.31
N GLN A 9 5.06 17.58 -17.08
CA GLN A 9 6.46 17.17 -17.02
C GLN A 9 7.12 17.60 -18.32
N LEU A 10 8.07 18.53 -18.21
CA LEU A 10 8.85 19.01 -19.34
C LEU A 10 10.04 18.06 -19.55
N GLY A 11 10.34 17.74 -20.81
CA GLY A 11 11.47 16.86 -21.15
C GLY A 11 12.80 17.47 -20.70
N ASN A 12 13.78 16.62 -20.42
CA ASN A 12 15.09 16.97 -19.86
C ASN A 12 16.04 17.64 -20.91
N LYS A 13 15.53 18.60 -21.67
CA LYS A 13 16.30 19.34 -22.67
C LYS A 13 16.97 20.55 -22.02
N THR A 14 18.19 20.87 -22.47
CA THR A 14 18.98 22.03 -22.02
C THR A 14 18.36 23.38 -22.37
N THR A 15 17.29 23.40 -23.16
CA THR A 15 16.56 24.61 -23.56
C THR A 15 15.25 24.70 -22.78
N VAL A 16 15.06 25.81 -22.06
CA VAL A 16 13.77 26.19 -21.48
C VAL A 16 12.71 26.20 -22.60
N PRO A 17 11.55 25.55 -22.42
CA PRO A 17 10.53 25.54 -23.46
C PRO A 17 10.01 26.95 -23.73
N ASP A 18 9.67 27.22 -24.99
CA ASP A 18 9.06 28.48 -25.36
C ASP A 18 7.59 28.54 -24.92
N ALA A 19 7.02 29.75 -24.97
CA ALA A 19 5.64 29.98 -24.59
C ALA A 19 4.63 29.16 -25.42
N ALA A 20 4.94 28.89 -26.69
CA ALA A 20 4.07 28.14 -27.58
C ALA A 20 3.97 26.67 -27.14
N GLN A 21 5.09 26.07 -26.74
CA GLN A 21 5.11 24.73 -26.18
C GLN A 21 4.30 24.64 -24.88
N LEU A 22 4.43 25.62 -23.97
CA LEU A 22 3.62 25.65 -22.75
C LEU A 22 2.13 25.85 -23.05
N CYS A 23 1.79 26.70 -24.02
CA CYS A 23 0.41 26.90 -24.48
C CYS A 23 -0.22 25.61 -25.03
N ASN A 24 0.56 24.75 -25.70
CA ASN A 24 0.08 23.45 -26.15
C ASN A 24 -0.30 22.55 -24.96
N TYR A 25 0.50 22.53 -23.89
CA TYR A 25 0.16 21.81 -22.66
C TYR A 25 -1.11 22.36 -22.00
N VAL A 26 -1.24 23.68 -21.89
CA VAL A 26 -2.42 24.34 -21.31
C VAL A 26 -3.69 24.01 -22.11
N THR A 27 -3.62 24.08 -23.44
CA THR A 27 -4.74 23.78 -24.34
C THR A 27 -5.14 22.31 -24.27
N ALA A 28 -4.15 21.41 -24.25
CA ALA A 28 -4.39 19.97 -24.09
C ALA A 28 -5.03 19.66 -22.73
N ALA A 29 -4.57 20.29 -21.66
CA ALA A 29 -5.15 20.15 -20.33
C ALA A 29 -6.61 20.63 -20.29
N GLY A 30 -6.91 21.79 -20.89
CA GLY A 30 -8.29 22.30 -20.98
C GLY A 30 -9.21 21.36 -21.76
N THR A 31 -8.71 20.80 -22.87
CA THR A 31 -9.44 19.79 -23.67
C THR A 31 -9.72 18.52 -22.86
N ALA A 32 -8.80 18.13 -21.98
CA ALA A 32 -8.94 16.98 -21.08
C ALA A 32 -9.80 17.27 -19.82
N GLY A 33 -10.38 18.47 -19.70
CA GLY A 33 -11.19 18.88 -18.56
C GLY A 33 -10.40 19.19 -17.28
N VAL A 34 -9.08 19.37 -17.39
CA VAL A 34 -8.23 19.80 -16.27
C VAL A 34 -8.60 21.24 -15.89
N LYS A 35 -8.76 21.49 -14.59
CA LYS A 35 -9.11 22.80 -14.02
C LYS A 35 -7.92 23.54 -13.42
N LEU A 36 -6.84 22.82 -13.13
CA LEU A 36 -5.57 23.37 -12.64
C LEU A 36 -4.40 22.61 -13.27
N LEU A 37 -3.47 23.32 -13.91
CA LEU A 37 -2.24 22.75 -14.47
C LEU A 37 -1.01 23.38 -13.80
N ALA A 38 -0.13 22.55 -13.24
CA ALA A 38 1.13 23.01 -12.66
C ALA A 38 2.32 22.64 -13.54
N PHE A 39 3.22 23.60 -13.78
CA PHE A 39 4.49 23.38 -14.45
C PHE A 39 5.62 23.15 -13.44
N PRO A 40 6.69 22.44 -13.82
CA PRO A 40 7.85 22.29 -12.94
C PRO A 40 8.54 23.64 -12.74
N GLU A 41 9.50 23.66 -11.83
CA GLU A 41 10.38 24.80 -11.68
C GLU A 41 11.09 25.12 -13.00
N ASP A 42 11.39 26.40 -13.20
CA ASP A 42 12.25 26.87 -14.30
C ASP A 42 11.66 26.65 -15.70
N ALA A 43 10.34 26.63 -15.80
CA ALA A 43 9.62 26.33 -17.02
C ALA A 43 9.66 27.46 -18.06
N LEU A 44 9.87 28.72 -17.67
CA LEU A 44 9.76 29.86 -18.59
C LEU A 44 10.59 31.09 -18.18
N GLU A 45 10.93 31.96 -19.14
CA GLU A 45 11.42 33.32 -18.87
C GLU A 45 10.26 34.31 -18.64
N GLU A 46 10.43 35.29 -17.74
CA GLU A 46 9.36 36.22 -17.30
C GLU A 46 8.65 36.92 -18.46
N GLY A 47 9.38 37.31 -19.52
CA GLY A 47 8.82 37.97 -20.70
C GLY A 47 7.78 37.16 -21.48
N SER A 48 7.72 35.85 -21.24
CA SER A 48 6.82 34.92 -21.95
C SER A 48 5.55 34.56 -21.16
N ALA A 49 5.43 34.99 -19.89
CA ALA A 49 4.29 34.63 -19.04
C ALA A 49 2.94 35.11 -19.58
N GLY A 50 2.90 36.26 -20.27
CA GLY A 50 1.68 36.81 -20.85
C GLY A 50 1.05 35.94 -21.95
N ALA A 51 1.87 35.22 -22.72
CA ALA A 51 1.39 34.28 -23.73
C ALA A 51 0.73 33.06 -23.07
N VAL A 52 1.36 32.49 -22.03
CA VAL A 52 0.76 31.40 -21.25
C VAL A 52 -0.54 31.85 -20.58
N ALA A 53 -0.60 33.11 -20.11
CA ALA A 53 -1.79 33.67 -19.50
C ALA A 53 -2.97 33.77 -20.49
N SER A 54 -2.68 34.22 -21.72
CA SER A 54 -3.69 34.24 -22.79
C SER A 54 -4.22 32.84 -23.12
N CYS A 55 -3.33 31.84 -23.15
CA CYS A 55 -3.70 30.44 -23.38
C CYS A 55 -4.51 29.85 -22.21
N ALA A 56 -4.17 30.19 -20.97
CA ALA A 56 -4.91 29.79 -19.76
C ALA A 56 -6.35 30.29 -19.80
N GLY A 57 -6.54 31.58 -20.14
CA GLY A 57 -7.86 32.19 -20.33
C GLY A 57 -8.66 31.54 -21.45
N ALA A 58 -8.03 31.31 -22.61
CA ALA A 58 -8.68 30.65 -23.74
C ALA A 58 -9.09 29.20 -23.44
N ALA A 59 -8.29 28.48 -22.65
CA ALA A 59 -8.55 27.09 -22.28
C ALA A 59 -9.45 26.94 -21.05
N GLY A 60 -9.71 28.01 -20.29
CA GLY A 60 -10.44 27.96 -19.02
C GLY A 60 -9.72 27.13 -17.95
N VAL A 61 -8.39 27.21 -17.90
CA VAL A 61 -7.52 26.40 -17.01
C VAL A 61 -6.75 27.32 -16.08
N ASN A 62 -6.77 27.06 -14.77
CA ASN A 62 -5.88 27.72 -13.83
C ASN A 62 -4.45 27.19 -14.02
N VAL A 63 -3.45 28.07 -14.03
CA VAL A 63 -2.05 27.69 -14.26
C VAL A 63 -1.15 28.15 -13.10
N VAL A 64 -0.31 27.25 -12.61
CA VAL A 64 0.81 27.56 -11.72
C VAL A 64 2.10 27.40 -12.51
N LEU A 65 2.83 28.50 -12.66
CA LEU A 65 4.01 28.58 -13.52
C LEU A 65 5.20 29.14 -12.76
N SER A 66 6.36 28.49 -12.83
CA SER A 66 7.62 29.06 -12.34
C SER A 66 8.33 29.79 -13.48
N VAL A 67 8.71 31.05 -13.25
CA VAL A 67 9.42 31.89 -14.22
C VAL A 67 10.73 32.45 -13.65
N PHE A 68 11.69 32.73 -14.52
CA PHE A 68 12.89 33.49 -14.16
C PHE A 68 12.82 34.94 -14.61
N SER A 69 13.33 35.80 -13.74
CA SER A 69 13.55 37.22 -13.99
C SER A 69 14.97 37.61 -13.59
N GLU A 70 15.53 38.63 -14.24
CA GLU A 70 16.79 39.24 -13.83
C GLU A 70 16.52 40.38 -12.86
N GLY A 71 17.11 40.30 -11.67
CA GLY A 71 17.02 41.32 -10.63
C GLY A 71 17.83 42.57 -11.00
N LYS A 72 17.63 43.64 -10.24
CA LYS A 72 18.29 44.93 -10.51
C LYS A 72 19.83 44.87 -10.40
N LYS A 73 20.39 43.84 -9.77
CA LYS A 73 21.83 43.63 -9.63
C LYS A 73 22.33 42.43 -10.44
N GLY A 74 21.55 41.97 -11.43
CA GLY A 74 21.89 40.81 -12.27
C GLY A 74 21.65 39.46 -11.58
N GLU A 75 21.03 39.42 -10.40
CA GLU A 75 20.69 38.18 -9.73
C GLU A 75 19.50 37.48 -10.41
N ARG A 76 19.55 36.16 -10.59
CA ARG A 76 18.39 35.41 -11.08
C ARG A 76 17.35 35.28 -9.96
N ILE A 77 16.15 35.80 -10.19
CA ILE A 77 15.01 35.69 -9.29
C ILE A 77 14.01 34.71 -9.90
N GLN A 78 13.78 33.61 -9.20
CA GLN A 78 12.74 32.66 -9.56
C GLN A 78 11.41 33.15 -8.99
N SER A 79 10.35 33.17 -9.78
CA SER A 79 9.03 33.60 -9.36
C SER A 79 7.98 32.57 -9.69
N THR A 80 7.15 32.17 -8.73
CA THR A 80 5.95 31.38 -9.01
C THR A 80 4.78 32.32 -9.28
N ILE A 81 4.18 32.19 -10.46
CA ILE A 81 3.05 32.98 -10.92
C ILE A 81 1.79 32.12 -10.92
N PHE A 82 0.69 32.70 -10.48
CA PHE A 82 -0.65 32.11 -10.45
C PHE A 82 -1.52 32.83 -11.45
N ILE A 83 -1.96 32.10 -12.47
CA ILE A 83 -2.84 32.61 -13.52
C ILE A 83 -4.18 31.90 -13.37
N ASP A 84 -5.26 32.64 -13.17
CA ASP A 84 -6.58 32.05 -13.07
C ASP A 84 -7.12 31.60 -14.45
N SER A 85 -8.26 30.92 -14.43
CA SER A 85 -8.93 30.44 -15.64
C SER A 85 -9.44 31.55 -16.58
N THR A 86 -9.36 32.83 -16.19
CA THR A 86 -9.64 33.98 -17.07
C THR A 86 -8.40 34.49 -17.81
N GLY A 87 -7.23 33.94 -17.47
CA GLY A 87 -5.94 34.41 -17.96
C GLY A 87 -5.37 35.58 -17.18
N LYS A 88 -5.94 35.91 -16.01
CA LYS A 88 -5.42 36.97 -15.15
C LYS A 88 -4.40 36.41 -14.19
N GLN A 89 -3.24 37.06 -14.10
CA GLN A 89 -2.30 36.83 -13.02
C GLN A 89 -2.90 37.32 -11.70
N VAL A 90 -3.32 36.39 -10.84
CA VAL A 90 -3.98 36.69 -9.56
C VAL A 90 -3.00 36.81 -8.40
N ALA A 91 -1.85 36.17 -8.52
CA ALA A 91 -0.76 36.30 -7.55
C ALA A 91 0.59 35.99 -8.19
N SER A 92 1.65 36.47 -7.55
CA SER A 92 3.01 36.06 -7.85
C SER A 92 3.84 36.08 -6.59
N ARG A 93 4.79 35.17 -6.51
CA ARG A 93 5.73 35.08 -5.40
C ARG A 93 7.15 34.97 -5.90
N LYS A 94 8.01 35.86 -5.44
CA LYS A 94 9.44 35.84 -5.72
C LYS A 94 10.14 34.95 -4.70
N SER A 95 10.81 33.90 -5.17
CA SER A 95 11.79 33.13 -4.41
C SER A 95 13.17 33.74 -4.67
N VAL A 96 13.79 34.26 -3.62
CA VAL A 96 15.19 34.68 -3.70
C VAL A 96 16.03 33.44 -3.40
N LEU A 97 16.54 32.81 -4.46
CA LEU A 97 17.36 31.57 -4.42
C LEU A 97 18.58 31.64 -3.47
N ASN A 98 18.95 32.82 -2.96
CA ASN A 98 20.16 33.05 -2.17
C ASN A 98 19.99 33.12 -0.65
N LYS A 99 18.83 32.83 -0.06
CA LYS A 99 18.69 32.78 1.41
C LYS A 99 18.53 31.34 1.91
N ARG A 100 19.54 30.88 2.66
CA ARG A 100 19.49 29.63 3.44
C ARG A 100 18.34 29.72 4.45
N GLY A 101 17.33 28.84 4.30
CA GLY A 101 16.20 28.72 5.22
C GLY A 101 15.00 29.61 4.85
N GLY A 102 13.89 28.97 4.48
CA GLY A 102 12.57 29.62 4.42
C GLY A 102 12.06 29.88 5.83
N THR A 103 11.48 31.06 6.08
CA THR A 103 11.16 31.54 7.43
C THR A 103 9.70 31.27 7.87
N GLY A 104 8.98 30.40 7.16
CA GLY A 104 7.54 30.16 7.41
C GLY A 104 6.61 31.33 7.06
N LYS A 105 7.14 32.57 6.95
CA LYS A 105 6.48 33.75 6.32
C LYS A 105 6.32 33.63 4.80
N ASP A 106 6.55 32.43 4.32
CA ASP A 106 6.81 31.97 2.97
C ASP A 106 5.65 31.09 2.48
N LEU A 107 4.45 31.29 3.01
CA LEU A 107 3.24 30.59 2.61
C LEU A 107 2.36 31.56 1.85
N LEU A 108 2.08 31.24 0.59
CA LEU A 108 1.12 31.99 -0.19
C LEU A 108 -0.16 31.17 -0.33
N THR A 109 -1.27 31.74 0.12
CA THR A 109 -2.60 31.26 -0.19
C THR A 109 -3.17 32.10 -1.32
N VAL A 110 -3.63 31.46 -2.39
CA VAL A 110 -4.23 32.13 -3.55
C VAL A 110 -5.62 31.57 -3.77
N ASP A 111 -6.61 32.44 -3.90
CA ASP A 111 -7.95 32.03 -4.34
C ASP A 111 -7.98 32.06 -5.86
N MET A 112 -8.28 30.91 -6.48
CA MET A 112 -8.31 30.76 -7.93
C MET A 112 -9.72 30.37 -8.36
N GLU A 113 -10.27 31.11 -9.32
CA GLU A 113 -11.63 30.91 -9.79
C GLU A 113 -11.82 29.46 -10.31
N GLY A 114 -12.79 28.75 -9.73
CA GLY A 114 -13.09 27.36 -10.07
C GLY A 114 -12.13 26.31 -9.50
N ALA A 115 -11.01 26.71 -8.87
CA ALA A 115 -10.08 25.79 -8.19
C ALA A 115 -10.10 25.96 -6.65
N GLY A 116 -10.63 27.08 -6.15
CA GLY A 116 -10.69 27.39 -4.72
C GLY A 116 -9.37 27.89 -4.17
N LYS A 117 -9.19 27.79 -2.83
CA LYS A 117 -7.97 28.25 -2.16
C LYS A 117 -6.84 27.24 -2.29
N MET A 118 -5.76 27.70 -2.91
CA MET A 118 -4.52 26.96 -3.13
C MET A 118 -3.45 27.39 -2.14
N PHE A 119 -2.69 26.43 -1.62
CA PHE A 119 -1.49 26.68 -0.83
C PHE A 119 -0.25 26.28 -1.63
N VAL A 120 0.73 27.18 -1.70
CA VAL A 120 2.01 26.89 -2.36
C VAL A 120 3.19 27.17 -1.46
N ILE A 121 4.05 26.16 -1.39
CA ILE A 121 5.34 26.19 -0.72
C ILE A 121 6.40 26.10 -1.80
N THR A 122 7.24 27.13 -1.92
CA THR A 122 8.47 27.07 -2.72
C THR A 122 9.58 26.58 -1.80
N VAL A 123 10.21 25.45 -2.12
CA VAL A 123 11.31 24.90 -1.33
C VAL A 123 12.62 25.36 -1.96
N GLY A 124 13.36 26.23 -1.26
CA GLY A 124 14.65 26.72 -1.76
C GLY A 124 15.68 25.60 -1.91
N HIS A 125 16.62 25.78 -2.85
CA HIS A 125 17.71 24.84 -3.09
C HIS A 125 18.63 24.74 -1.86
N VAL A 126 18.99 23.52 -1.45
CA VAL A 126 19.99 23.26 -0.41
C VAL A 126 21.27 22.82 -1.09
N ASP A 127 22.30 23.66 -1.09
CA ASP A 127 23.63 23.31 -1.57
C ASP A 127 24.32 22.37 -0.56
N PRO A 128 24.65 21.12 -0.94
CA PRO A 128 25.30 20.17 -0.04
C PRO A 128 26.80 20.44 0.18
N ALA A 129 27.43 21.38 -0.56
CA ALA A 129 28.88 21.63 -0.49
C ALA A 129 29.28 22.81 0.41
N ALA A 130 28.34 23.51 1.03
CA ALA A 130 28.66 24.74 1.77
C ALA A 130 29.07 24.49 3.24
N THR A 131 30.36 24.64 3.53
CA THR A 131 30.92 24.69 4.89
C THR A 131 30.28 25.84 5.69
N LEU A 132 29.78 25.54 6.89
CA LEU A 132 29.29 26.54 7.85
C LEU A 132 30.50 27.19 8.55
N VAL A 133 30.70 28.49 8.31
CA VAL A 133 31.50 29.36 9.18
C VAL A 133 30.55 29.96 10.22
N ASP A 134 30.97 29.93 11.48
CA ASP A 134 30.21 30.28 12.67
C ASP A 134 29.37 31.56 12.53
N GLY A 135 28.07 31.41 12.74
CA GLY A 135 27.11 32.49 12.88
C GLY A 135 25.78 31.93 13.39
N GLU A 136 25.36 32.38 14.57
CA GLU A 136 24.14 31.95 15.26
C GLU A 136 22.90 31.99 14.34
N ALA A 137 22.33 30.82 14.05
CA ALA A 137 21.01 30.71 13.41
C ALA A 137 19.94 30.55 14.50
N LYS A 138 19.04 31.55 14.59
CA LYS A 138 17.82 31.47 15.40
C LYS A 138 16.71 30.73 14.62
N ASP A 139 16.15 29.72 15.28
CA ASP A 139 14.84 29.07 15.12
C ASP A 139 14.22 28.95 13.71
N GLY A 140 14.22 27.72 13.18
CA GLY A 140 13.37 27.28 12.08
C GLY A 140 12.86 25.86 12.31
N GLY A 141 11.56 25.69 12.55
CA GLY A 141 10.87 24.42 12.73
C GLY A 141 9.88 24.12 11.59
N ALA A 142 9.47 22.86 11.43
CA ALA A 142 8.47 22.44 10.44
C ALA A 142 7.04 22.62 10.98
N LEU A 143 6.10 22.96 10.10
CA LEU A 143 4.70 23.26 10.41
C LEU A 143 3.79 22.09 10.04
N VAL A 144 2.95 21.63 10.98
CA VAL A 144 1.85 20.68 10.74
C VAL A 144 0.53 21.42 11.01
N VAL A 145 -0.39 21.44 10.04
CA VAL A 145 -1.68 22.13 10.18
C VAL A 145 -2.80 21.11 10.35
N GLY A 146 -3.43 21.12 11.53
CA GLY A 146 -4.68 20.43 11.81
C GLY A 146 -5.90 21.37 11.72
N PRO A 147 -7.13 20.84 11.82
CA PRO A 147 -8.37 21.59 11.56
C PRO A 147 -8.63 22.79 12.48
N ASP A 148 -8.00 22.87 13.67
CA ASP A 148 -8.34 23.84 14.71
C ASP A 148 -7.20 24.77 15.18
N GLY A 149 -6.12 24.95 14.42
CA GLY A 149 -5.10 25.99 14.67
C GLY A 149 -3.64 25.53 14.74
N LEU A 150 -2.72 26.53 14.75
CA LEU A 150 -1.26 26.39 14.62
C LEU A 150 -0.59 25.73 15.86
N ASN A 151 0.25 24.70 15.63
CA ASN A 151 1.23 24.22 16.62
C ASN A 151 2.64 24.12 15.99
N PHE A 152 3.66 24.53 16.75
CA PHE A 152 5.09 24.55 16.35
C PHE A 152 5.85 23.35 16.92
N ALA A 153 6.72 22.71 16.11
CA ALA A 153 7.66 21.66 16.55
C ALA A 153 9.12 22.04 16.22
N GLY A 154 10.04 21.74 17.17
CA GLY A 154 11.42 22.26 17.28
C GLY A 154 12.53 21.55 16.46
N PRO A 155 13.83 21.76 16.82
CA PRO A 155 14.94 21.83 15.85
C PRO A 155 15.69 20.51 15.58
N ILE A 156 16.39 20.47 14.43
CA ILE A 156 17.28 19.40 13.98
C ILE A 156 18.73 19.74 14.34
N TYR A 157 19.44 18.85 15.06
CA TYR A 157 20.89 18.90 15.24
C TYR A 157 21.59 17.99 14.22
N SER A 158 22.68 18.46 13.61
CA SER A 158 23.66 17.62 12.95
C SER A 158 25.05 17.91 13.52
N LYS A 159 25.73 16.87 14.01
CA LYS A 159 27.16 16.90 14.35
C LYS A 159 27.83 15.81 13.53
N GLY A 160 28.70 16.22 12.61
CA GLY A 160 29.54 15.33 11.81
C GLY A 160 30.91 15.12 12.47
N LEU A 161 31.39 13.88 12.43
CA LEU A 161 32.77 13.48 12.69
C LEU A 161 33.48 13.30 11.33
N LEU A 162 34.64 13.94 11.18
CA LEU A 162 35.47 13.93 9.98
C LEU A 162 36.43 12.73 9.95
N ALA A 163 36.72 12.24 8.75
CA ALA A 163 38.02 11.68 8.37
C ALA A 163 38.28 12.02 6.88
N GLU A 164 39.41 12.67 6.65
CA GLU A 164 39.93 13.13 5.34
C GLU A 164 40.48 11.96 4.52
N ASP A 165 40.21 11.92 3.20
CA ASP A 165 41.21 12.25 2.17
C ASP A 165 40.77 11.88 0.73
N GLN A 166 41.27 12.69 -0.21
CA GLN A 166 41.35 12.56 -1.68
C GLN A 166 40.22 13.12 -2.57
N LEU A 167 40.60 14.21 -3.24
CA LEU A 167 39.89 15.04 -4.21
C LEU A 167 39.90 14.46 -5.63
N CYS A 168 38.75 14.52 -6.30
CA CYS A 168 38.64 14.61 -7.76
C CYS A 168 37.42 15.51 -8.08
N PRO A 169 37.47 16.42 -9.09
CA PRO A 169 36.48 17.49 -9.20
C PRO A 169 35.14 16.97 -9.77
N PRO A 170 33.98 17.39 -9.24
CA PRO A 170 32.70 17.02 -9.82
C PRO A 170 32.40 17.88 -11.05
N LYS A 171 31.95 17.23 -12.13
CA LYS A 171 31.22 17.88 -13.24
C LYS A 171 29.87 18.39 -12.72
N PRO A 172 29.32 19.50 -13.24
CA PRO A 172 28.07 20.06 -12.73
C PRO A 172 26.89 19.16 -13.12
N MET A 173 26.25 18.53 -12.13
CA MET A 173 24.91 17.94 -12.25
C MET A 173 23.89 18.94 -11.68
N MET A 174 22.86 19.25 -12.47
CA MET A 174 21.72 20.07 -12.07
C MET A 174 20.69 19.17 -11.35
N TYR A 175 20.23 19.57 -10.17
CA TYR A 175 19.21 18.85 -9.37
C TYR A 175 17.83 19.52 -9.52
N MET A 176 16.74 18.73 -9.58
CA MET A 176 15.35 19.22 -9.66
C MET A 176 14.76 19.50 -8.27
N ALA A 177 14.13 20.67 -8.10
CA ALA A 177 13.20 21.00 -7.02
C ALA A 177 11.74 20.99 -7.56
N GLY A 178 10.76 20.72 -6.68
CA GLY A 178 9.36 20.50 -7.09
C GLY A 178 8.36 21.29 -6.24
N VAL A 179 7.27 21.71 -6.89
CA VAL A 179 6.13 22.41 -6.26
C VAL A 179 5.21 21.39 -5.58
N VAL A 180 4.93 21.57 -4.29
CA VAL A 180 3.93 20.77 -3.55
C VAL A 180 2.62 21.57 -3.47
N LEU A 181 1.54 21.01 -4.03
CA LEU A 181 0.20 21.61 -3.98
C LEU A 181 -0.63 20.94 -2.89
N ILE A 182 -1.20 21.73 -1.98
CA ILE A 182 -2.16 21.26 -0.96
C ILE A 182 -3.47 22.04 -1.16
N CYS A 183 -4.57 21.34 -1.42
CA CYS A 183 -5.92 21.92 -1.51
C CYS A 183 -6.66 21.70 -0.18
N CYS A 184 -7.16 22.76 0.45
CA CYS A 184 -8.06 22.63 1.60
C CYS A 184 -9.51 22.84 1.16
N ALA A 185 -10.25 21.75 1.00
CA ALA A 185 -11.71 21.77 1.06
C ALA A 185 -12.16 20.65 2.01
N ALA A 186 -13.10 20.97 2.89
CA ALA A 186 -13.57 20.08 3.94
C ALA A 186 -14.13 18.76 3.36
N GLY A 187 -13.56 17.63 3.79
CA GLY A 187 -14.06 16.27 3.53
C GLY A 187 -13.84 15.76 2.11
N MET A 188 -12.74 15.02 1.87
CA MET A 188 -12.43 14.40 0.58
C MET A 188 -12.10 12.91 0.75
N TRP A 189 -12.71 12.08 -0.11
CA TRP A 189 -12.41 10.65 -0.29
C TRP A 189 -11.93 10.40 -1.73
N LEU A 190 -10.95 9.51 -1.89
CA LEU A 190 -10.36 9.14 -3.17
C LEU A 190 -11.17 8.03 -3.86
N ALA A 191 -11.63 8.28 -5.09
CA ALA A 191 -12.15 7.24 -5.99
C ALA A 191 -11.62 7.48 -7.41
N ARG A 192 -11.11 6.42 -8.05
CA ARG A 192 -10.53 6.44 -9.40
C ARG A 192 -11.40 5.59 -10.34
N GLU A 193 -11.89 6.19 -11.42
CA GLU A 193 -12.54 5.48 -12.53
C GLU A 193 -12.11 6.04 -13.90
N GLY A 194 -11.79 5.13 -14.83
CA GLY A 194 -12.05 5.23 -16.29
C GLY A 194 -11.04 5.93 -17.22
N PRO A 195 -10.95 5.54 -18.52
CA PRO A 195 -9.68 5.45 -19.27
C PRO A 195 -9.55 6.25 -20.59
N HIS A 196 -8.31 6.27 -21.12
CA HIS A 196 -7.81 6.60 -22.49
C HIS A 196 -7.64 8.08 -22.92
N PHE A 197 -6.38 8.48 -23.20
CA PHE A 197 -5.84 8.81 -24.55
C PHE A 197 -4.34 9.20 -24.45
N THR A 198 -3.53 8.81 -25.43
CA THR A 198 -2.07 9.01 -25.45
C THR A 198 -1.67 10.04 -26.51
N VAL A 199 -1.01 11.13 -26.12
CA VAL A 199 0.26 11.64 -26.68
C VAL A 199 0.93 12.49 -25.58
N GLY A 200 2.01 11.97 -24.99
CA GLY A 200 3.00 12.67 -24.16
C GLY A 200 2.58 13.86 -23.28
N VAL A 201 1.75 13.68 -22.25
CA VAL A 201 1.52 14.71 -21.20
C VAL A 201 1.27 14.04 -19.83
N GLY A 202 1.69 14.73 -18.76
CA GLY A 202 1.70 14.27 -17.36
C GLY A 202 0.36 13.85 -16.76
N GLY A 203 0.43 13.33 -15.53
CA GLY A 203 -0.69 12.67 -14.86
C GLY A 203 -1.85 13.60 -14.52
N VAL A 204 -3.07 13.05 -14.56
CA VAL A 204 -4.32 13.71 -14.16
C VAL A 204 -4.81 13.13 -12.84
N LEU A 205 -5.09 14.00 -11.87
CA LEU A 205 -5.64 13.66 -10.55
C LEU A 205 -7.07 14.19 -10.44
N ARG A 206 -8.02 13.35 -10.02
CA ARG A 206 -9.41 13.75 -9.74
C ARG A 206 -9.65 13.82 -8.24
N LEU A 207 -10.22 14.93 -7.78
CA LEU A 207 -10.44 15.27 -6.38
C LEU A 207 -11.94 15.49 -6.16
N LYS A 208 -12.64 14.64 -5.39
CA LYS A 208 -14.08 14.79 -5.08
C LYS A 208 -14.32 15.28 -3.64
N GLY A 209 -15.08 16.38 -3.49
CA GLY A 209 -15.55 16.88 -2.18
C GLY A 209 -17.07 16.80 -2.02
N ALA A 210 -17.54 16.43 -0.82
CA ALA A 210 -18.94 16.39 -0.43
C ALA A 210 -19.38 17.70 0.25
N ALA A 211 -20.55 18.24 -0.12
CA ALA A 211 -21.14 19.39 0.58
C ALA A 211 -21.88 18.92 1.83
N THR A 212 -21.62 19.54 2.97
CA THR A 212 -22.38 19.32 4.21
C THR A 212 -23.75 20.01 4.08
N PRO A 213 -24.88 19.31 4.28
CA PRO A 213 -26.17 19.98 4.36
C PRO A 213 -26.24 20.86 5.62
N PRO A 214 -26.96 21.99 5.59
CA PRO A 214 -27.12 22.86 6.75
C PRO A 214 -27.79 22.08 7.91
N PRO A 215 -27.51 22.46 9.17
CA PRO A 215 -27.99 21.72 10.34
C PRO A 215 -29.51 21.69 10.35
N GLN A 216 -30.08 20.48 10.19
CA GLN A 216 -31.51 20.26 10.38
C GLN A 216 -31.85 20.44 11.87
N GLN A 217 -32.73 21.40 12.16
CA GLN A 217 -33.40 21.50 13.46
C GLN A 217 -34.18 20.20 13.71
N ARG A 218 -33.92 19.57 14.85
CA ARG A 218 -34.63 18.36 15.29
C ARG A 218 -36.13 18.66 15.45
N GLN A 219 -36.96 18.00 14.66
CA GLN A 219 -38.38 17.85 14.99
C GLN A 219 -38.55 16.77 16.07
N PRO A 220 -39.49 16.94 17.01
CA PRO A 220 -39.81 15.91 18.00
C PRO A 220 -40.43 14.67 17.33
N PRO A 221 -40.28 13.47 17.93
CA PRO A 221 -40.75 12.23 17.34
C PRO A 221 -42.29 12.23 17.21
N PRO A 222 -42.84 11.65 16.13
CA PRO A 222 -44.29 11.50 16.00
C PRO A 222 -44.82 10.50 17.01
N ALA A 223 -46.00 10.80 17.57
CA ALA A 223 -46.71 9.97 18.52
C ALA A 223 -47.03 8.58 17.93
N GLN A 224 -46.92 7.55 18.78
CA GLN A 224 -47.25 6.17 18.43
C GLN A 224 -48.73 6.05 17.99
N PRO A 225 -49.03 5.27 16.93
CA PRO A 225 -50.40 4.99 16.55
C PRO A 225 -51.05 3.99 17.53
N PRO A 226 -52.38 4.07 17.73
CA PRO A 226 -53.10 3.18 18.63
C PRO A 226 -53.12 1.72 18.13
N PRO A 227 -53.27 0.74 19.02
CA PRO A 227 -53.28 -0.66 18.67
C PRO A 227 -54.52 -1.03 17.83
N ALA A 228 -54.29 -1.82 16.78
CA ALA A 228 -55.32 -2.33 15.89
C ALA A 228 -56.28 -3.31 16.59
N PRO A 229 -57.57 -3.34 16.22
CA PRO A 229 -58.55 -4.23 16.82
C PRO A 229 -58.38 -5.68 16.35
N SER A 230 -58.68 -6.59 17.26
CA SER A 230 -58.63 -8.05 17.13
C SER A 230 -59.60 -8.59 16.07
N ALA A 231 -59.09 -9.48 15.22
CA ALA A 231 -59.86 -10.21 14.22
C ALA A 231 -60.63 -11.40 14.84
N PRO A 232 -61.81 -11.77 14.32
CA PRO A 232 -62.62 -12.89 14.82
C PRO A 232 -62.17 -14.25 14.28
N PRO A 233 -62.56 -15.37 14.92
CA PRO A 233 -62.03 -16.70 14.62
C PRO A 233 -62.70 -17.32 13.40
N GLN A 234 -61.91 -17.70 12.39
CA GLN A 234 -62.34 -18.58 11.31
C GLN A 234 -62.08 -20.05 11.70
N GLN A 235 -63.07 -20.71 12.27
CA GLN A 235 -63.19 -22.17 12.28
C GLN A 235 -64.46 -22.54 11.53
N GLN A 236 -64.32 -22.99 10.28
CA GLN A 236 -65.19 -23.94 9.57
C GLN A 236 -64.92 -23.86 8.06
N GLN A 237 -63.84 -24.50 7.57
CA GLN A 237 -63.71 -24.85 6.14
C GLN A 237 -62.60 -25.88 5.85
N GLN A 238 -62.48 -26.94 6.66
CA GLN A 238 -61.43 -27.96 6.48
C GLN A 238 -61.93 -29.43 6.48
N GLN A 239 -63.12 -29.72 5.93
CA GLN A 239 -63.59 -31.12 5.82
C GLN A 239 -64.17 -31.53 4.44
N GLN A 240 -63.82 -30.88 3.33
CA GLN A 240 -64.26 -31.34 2.00
C GLN A 240 -63.16 -31.43 0.92
N GLN A 241 -61.91 -31.73 1.30
CA GLN A 241 -60.86 -32.08 0.33
C GLN A 241 -60.13 -33.37 0.74
N GLN A 242 -60.83 -34.49 0.69
CA GLN A 242 -60.21 -35.80 0.59
C GLN A 242 -60.97 -36.61 -0.45
N GLN A 243 -60.51 -36.54 -1.70
CA GLN A 243 -60.61 -37.55 -2.76
C GLN A 243 -60.14 -36.92 -4.09
N GLN A 244 -58.83 -36.70 -4.22
CA GLN A 244 -58.17 -36.60 -5.54
C GLN A 244 -56.89 -37.44 -5.52
N PRO A 245 -56.63 -38.25 -6.56
CA PRO A 245 -55.39 -39.02 -6.69
C PRO A 245 -54.19 -38.08 -6.87
N PRO A 246 -52.98 -38.49 -6.42
CA PRO A 246 -51.82 -37.62 -6.40
C PRO A 246 -51.40 -37.20 -7.82
N ALA A 247 -51.44 -35.90 -8.08
CA ALA A 247 -50.88 -35.30 -9.28
C ALA A 247 -49.35 -35.52 -9.29
N GLN A 248 -48.82 -35.90 -10.45
CA GLN A 248 -47.38 -36.04 -10.64
C GLN A 248 -46.66 -34.73 -10.30
N PRO A 249 -45.52 -34.77 -9.58
CA PRO A 249 -44.76 -33.57 -9.26
C PRO A 249 -44.33 -32.87 -10.56
N PRO A 250 -44.40 -31.53 -10.62
CA PRO A 250 -43.97 -30.78 -11.78
C PRO A 250 -42.48 -31.10 -12.07
N PRO A 251 -42.09 -31.19 -13.35
CA PRO A 251 -40.70 -31.44 -13.73
C PRO A 251 -39.80 -30.41 -13.05
N GLN A 252 -38.74 -30.89 -12.39
CA GLN A 252 -37.76 -30.01 -11.75
C GLN A 252 -37.23 -29.01 -12.77
N PRO A 253 -37.14 -27.71 -12.42
CA PRO A 253 -36.53 -26.72 -13.29
C PRO A 253 -35.10 -27.16 -13.61
N PRO A 254 -34.63 -26.96 -14.86
CA PRO A 254 -33.27 -27.32 -15.22
C PRO A 254 -32.29 -26.62 -14.27
N PRO A 255 -31.20 -27.30 -13.86
CA PRO A 255 -30.21 -26.71 -12.99
C PRO A 255 -29.71 -25.40 -13.62
N PRO A 256 -29.50 -24.33 -12.82
CA PRO A 256 -29.00 -23.07 -13.33
C PRO A 256 -27.70 -23.32 -14.11
N PRO A 257 -27.50 -22.63 -15.25
CA PRO A 257 -26.29 -22.80 -16.04
C PRO A 257 -25.07 -22.59 -15.14
N ALA A 258 -24.07 -23.46 -15.28
CA ALA A 258 -22.83 -23.35 -14.54
C ALA A 258 -22.30 -21.92 -14.64
N PRO A 259 -21.92 -21.27 -13.53
CA PRO A 259 -21.44 -19.89 -13.56
C PRO A 259 -20.30 -19.77 -14.55
N GLN A 260 -20.40 -18.79 -15.46
CA GLN A 260 -19.33 -18.53 -16.41
C GLN A 260 -18.02 -18.27 -15.64
N PRO A 261 -16.88 -18.81 -16.09
CA PRO A 261 -15.61 -18.53 -15.45
C PRO A 261 -15.39 -17.01 -15.44
N PRO A 262 -14.96 -16.43 -14.30
CA PRO A 262 -14.73 -15.00 -14.22
C PRO A 262 -13.73 -14.56 -15.30
N PRO A 263 -13.85 -13.34 -15.85
CA PRO A 263 -12.88 -12.83 -16.80
C PRO A 263 -11.46 -12.91 -16.20
N PRO A 264 -10.43 -13.16 -17.03
CA PRO A 264 -9.07 -13.22 -16.54
C PRO A 264 -8.75 -11.94 -15.77
N PRO A 265 -8.06 -12.04 -14.63
CA PRO A 265 -7.74 -10.87 -13.83
C PRO A 265 -7.01 -9.84 -14.69
N ALA A 266 -7.41 -8.58 -14.57
CA ALA A 266 -6.73 -7.48 -15.25
C ALA A 266 -5.23 -7.50 -14.88
N SER A 267 -4.38 -7.18 -15.86
CA SER A 267 -2.94 -7.07 -15.62
C SER A 267 -2.67 -6.10 -14.47
N PRO A 268 -1.84 -6.47 -13.48
CA PRO A 268 -1.48 -5.55 -12.41
C PRO A 268 -0.47 -4.49 -12.86
N TYR A 269 -0.02 -4.54 -14.12
CA TYR A 269 0.93 -3.60 -14.70
C TYR A 269 0.19 -2.53 -15.51
N PRO A 270 0.53 -1.24 -15.35
CA PRO A 270 0.10 -0.21 -16.29
C PRO A 270 0.53 -0.60 -17.72
N PRO A 271 -0.28 -0.33 -18.75
CA PRO A 271 0.02 -0.78 -20.12
C PRO A 271 1.42 -0.40 -20.65
N PRO A 272 1.96 0.81 -20.39
CA PRO A 272 3.33 1.15 -20.81
C PRO A 272 4.40 0.28 -20.15
N LEU A 273 4.21 -0.05 -18.86
CA LEU A 273 5.12 -0.91 -18.10
C LEU A 273 5.08 -2.34 -18.62
N GLU A 274 3.87 -2.87 -18.85
CA GLU A 274 3.68 -4.21 -19.38
C GLU A 274 4.31 -4.37 -20.76
N GLN A 275 4.12 -3.38 -21.65
CA GLN A 275 4.73 -3.39 -22.97
C GLN A 275 6.26 -3.38 -22.87
N HIS A 276 6.85 -2.53 -22.02
CA HIS A 276 8.31 -2.50 -21.83
C HIS A 276 8.83 -3.85 -21.30
N LEU A 277 8.13 -4.50 -20.37
CA LEU A 277 8.47 -5.85 -19.93
C LEU A 277 8.42 -6.87 -21.09
N ARG A 278 7.44 -6.78 -21.99
CA ARG A 278 7.35 -7.66 -23.18
C ARG A 278 8.49 -7.42 -24.17
N ASP A 279 8.87 -6.16 -24.36
CA ASP A 279 9.97 -5.77 -25.25
C ASP A 279 11.31 -6.27 -24.69
N VAL A 280 11.53 -6.15 -23.37
CA VAL A 280 12.71 -6.75 -22.74
C VAL A 280 12.65 -8.27 -22.83
N ALA A 281 11.52 -8.92 -22.51
CA ALA A 281 11.39 -10.38 -22.51
C ALA A 281 11.63 -11.00 -23.91
N SER A 282 11.18 -10.34 -24.98
CA SER A 282 11.42 -10.75 -26.36
C SER A 282 12.84 -10.45 -26.86
N GLY A 283 13.59 -9.61 -26.13
CA GLY A 283 14.92 -9.15 -26.51
C GLY A 283 14.94 -7.91 -27.38
N ALA A 284 13.79 -7.31 -27.69
CA ALA A 284 13.70 -6.07 -28.46
C ALA A 284 14.31 -4.86 -27.73
N ALA A 285 14.27 -4.86 -26.39
CA ALA A 285 14.80 -3.79 -25.55
C ALA A 285 15.83 -4.29 -24.51
N ALA A 286 16.31 -5.54 -24.62
CA ALA A 286 17.23 -6.10 -23.63
C ALA A 286 18.66 -5.56 -23.84
N PRO A 287 19.40 -5.21 -22.77
CA PRO A 287 20.76 -4.68 -22.90
C PRO A 287 21.72 -5.76 -23.45
N PRO A 288 22.79 -5.38 -24.18
CA PRO A 288 23.65 -6.36 -24.87
C PRO A 288 24.42 -7.30 -23.93
N ALA A 289 25.02 -6.77 -22.85
CA ALA A 289 25.90 -7.55 -21.97
C ALA A 289 25.15 -8.53 -21.05
N ASN A 290 23.97 -8.13 -20.57
CA ASN A 290 23.17 -8.86 -19.58
C ASN A 290 21.77 -9.27 -20.10
N GLY A 291 21.56 -9.17 -21.41
CA GLY A 291 20.27 -9.39 -22.05
C GLY A 291 19.59 -10.72 -21.73
N PRO A 292 20.30 -11.88 -21.70
CA PRO A 292 19.68 -13.14 -21.33
C PRO A 292 19.11 -13.17 -19.90
N TYR A 293 19.77 -12.55 -18.93
CA TYR A 293 19.29 -12.44 -17.56
C TYR A 293 18.02 -11.60 -17.51
N PHE A 294 18.06 -10.41 -18.09
CA PHE A 294 16.92 -9.49 -18.06
C PHE A 294 15.71 -9.99 -18.86
N ARG A 295 15.93 -10.77 -19.94
CA ARG A 295 14.86 -11.52 -20.62
C ARG A 295 14.14 -12.48 -19.69
N ARG A 296 14.89 -13.31 -18.95
CA ARG A 296 14.32 -14.26 -17.97
C ARG A 296 13.58 -13.52 -16.87
N LEU A 297 14.14 -12.44 -16.34
CA LEU A 297 13.53 -11.65 -15.27
C LEU A 297 12.24 -10.97 -15.71
N ALA A 298 12.23 -10.35 -16.89
CA ALA A 298 11.02 -9.73 -17.45
C ALA A 298 9.93 -10.76 -17.77
N ALA A 299 10.31 -11.93 -18.31
CA ALA A 299 9.38 -13.04 -18.52
C ALA A 299 8.78 -13.56 -17.21
N ALA A 300 9.60 -13.70 -16.15
CA ALA A 300 9.13 -14.10 -14.82
C ALA A 300 8.17 -13.07 -14.21
N LEU A 301 8.43 -11.77 -14.37
CA LEU A 301 7.50 -10.71 -13.97
C LEU A 301 6.17 -10.82 -14.72
N LEU A 302 6.19 -10.95 -16.05
CA LEU A 302 4.96 -11.11 -16.84
C LEU A 302 4.15 -12.37 -16.47
N ALA A 303 4.82 -13.45 -16.05
CA ALA A 303 4.17 -14.69 -15.61
C ALA A 303 3.70 -14.65 -14.15
N ALA A 304 4.25 -13.75 -13.32
CA ALA A 304 4.00 -13.71 -11.88
C ALA A 304 2.53 -13.57 -11.49
N PRO A 305 1.68 -12.75 -12.15
CA PRO A 305 0.26 -12.65 -11.78
C PRO A 305 -0.47 -13.99 -11.90
N ALA A 306 -0.23 -14.73 -12.98
CA ALA A 306 -0.83 -16.05 -13.20
C ALA A 306 -0.27 -17.08 -12.21
N ALA A 307 1.04 -17.04 -11.93
CA ALA A 307 1.66 -17.92 -10.94
C ALA A 307 1.13 -17.69 -9.51
N ILE A 308 0.92 -16.43 -9.13
CA ILE A 308 0.30 -16.05 -7.84
C ILE A 308 -1.14 -16.54 -7.78
N ALA A 309 -1.93 -16.33 -8.85
CA ALA A 309 -3.30 -16.82 -8.92
C ALA A 309 -3.38 -18.35 -8.78
N ALA A 310 -2.48 -19.08 -9.45
CA ALA A 310 -2.39 -20.54 -9.35
C ALA A 310 -1.98 -20.99 -7.94
N ARG A 311 -1.01 -20.32 -7.32
CA ARG A 311 -0.60 -20.61 -5.93
C ARG A 311 -1.70 -20.28 -4.91
N ARG A 312 -2.60 -19.34 -5.19
CA ARG A 312 -3.75 -19.00 -4.33
C ARG A 312 -4.91 -20.01 -4.42
N ALA A 313 -4.82 -21.00 -5.31
CA ALA A 313 -5.81 -22.06 -5.38
C ALA A 313 -5.84 -22.90 -4.08
N PRO A 314 -7.00 -23.48 -3.72
CA PRO A 314 -7.11 -24.27 -2.50
C PRO A 314 -6.27 -25.56 -2.57
N TYR A 315 -5.59 -25.86 -1.46
CA TYR A 315 -4.80 -27.07 -1.23
C TYR A 315 -5.66 -28.14 -0.58
N ALA A 316 -5.56 -29.37 -1.06
CA ALA A 316 -6.23 -30.51 -0.45
C ALA A 316 -5.37 -31.05 0.69
N CYS A 317 -5.86 -30.93 1.92
CA CYS A 317 -5.16 -31.41 3.12
C CYS A 317 -5.73 -32.75 3.56
N ASP A 318 -4.84 -33.73 3.80
CA ASP A 318 -5.19 -35.03 4.39
C ASP A 318 -4.37 -35.22 5.67
N CYS A 319 -5.04 -35.08 6.80
CA CYS A 319 -4.43 -35.02 8.12
C CYS A 319 -4.44 -36.35 8.86
N GLY A 320 -4.76 -37.45 8.16
CA GLY A 320 -5.06 -38.72 8.80
C GLY A 320 -6.43 -38.72 9.49
N GLY A 321 -6.89 -39.89 9.92
CA GLY A 321 -8.18 -40.04 10.60
C GLY A 321 -9.42 -39.71 9.76
N GLY A 322 -9.28 -39.60 8.43
CA GLY A 322 -10.39 -39.33 7.50
C GLY A 322 -10.77 -37.85 7.35
N ALA A 323 -10.11 -36.93 8.06
CA ALA A 323 -10.35 -35.50 7.93
C ALA A 323 -9.69 -34.94 6.66
N ARG A 324 -10.50 -34.69 5.64
CA ARG A 324 -10.10 -34.01 4.41
C ARG A 324 -10.76 -32.65 4.33
N PHE A 325 -9.97 -31.60 4.08
CA PHE A 325 -10.46 -30.25 3.91
C PHE A 325 -9.61 -29.46 2.92
N ARG A 326 -10.09 -28.27 2.56
CA ARG A 326 -9.38 -27.35 1.68
C ARG A 326 -8.76 -26.23 2.51
N ALA A 327 -7.45 -26.02 2.33
CA ALA A 327 -6.74 -24.89 2.90
C ALA A 327 -6.43 -23.85 1.81
N HIS A 328 -6.55 -22.58 2.15
CA HIS A 328 -6.24 -21.46 1.26
C HIS A 328 -4.98 -20.77 1.76
N PRO A 329 -3.99 -20.48 0.91
CA PRO A 329 -2.77 -19.85 1.38
C PRO A 329 -2.98 -18.35 1.54
N ILE A 330 -2.73 -17.81 2.72
CA ILE A 330 -2.72 -16.36 2.99
C ILE A 330 -1.29 -15.86 3.09
N SER A 331 -1.07 -14.55 2.96
CA SER A 331 0.23 -13.97 3.21
C SER A 331 0.13 -12.74 4.09
N PHE A 332 1.25 -12.35 4.68
CA PHE A 332 1.40 -11.02 5.23
C PHE A 332 1.19 -9.95 4.17
N SER A 333 0.86 -8.76 4.64
CA SER A 333 0.61 -7.62 3.79
C SER A 333 1.08 -6.34 4.46
N VAL A 334 1.26 -5.30 3.66
CA VAL A 334 1.66 -3.98 4.14
C VAL A 334 0.57 -2.96 3.77
N PRO A 335 0.24 -2.00 4.65
CA PRO A 335 -0.76 -0.99 4.35
C PRO A 335 -0.57 -0.32 3.00
N GLU A 336 -1.68 -0.12 2.28
CA GLU A 336 -1.68 0.42 0.92
C GLU A 336 -0.98 1.79 0.86
N GLU A 337 -1.15 2.61 1.90
CA GLU A 337 -0.52 3.93 2.04
C GLU A 337 1.01 3.91 2.19
N LEU A 338 1.62 2.75 2.47
CA LEU A 338 3.07 2.60 2.56
C LEU A 338 3.72 2.24 1.21
N PHE A 339 2.93 1.82 0.23
CA PHE A 339 3.45 1.66 -1.13
C PHE A 339 3.85 3.02 -1.71
N ARG A 340 5.09 3.12 -2.18
CA ARG A 340 5.52 4.30 -2.92
C ARG A 340 4.70 4.43 -4.22
N ALA A 341 4.35 5.66 -4.57
CA ALA A 341 3.70 5.93 -5.86
C ALA A 341 4.66 5.77 -7.04
N ILE A 342 5.96 5.99 -6.81
CA ILE A 342 7.05 5.86 -7.79
C ILE A 342 8.29 5.25 -7.13
N VAL A 343 9.17 4.64 -7.93
CA VAL A 343 10.47 4.19 -7.46
C VAL A 343 11.36 5.42 -7.19
N PRO A 344 11.79 5.64 -5.94
CA PRO A 344 12.62 6.81 -5.59
C PRO A 344 14.04 6.69 -6.16
N ALA A 345 14.74 7.82 -6.24
CA ALA A 345 16.16 7.85 -6.57
C ALA A 345 16.96 7.04 -5.55
N LYS A 346 17.92 6.26 -6.04
CA LYS A 346 18.73 5.35 -5.24
C LYS A 346 20.08 5.97 -4.93
N SER A 347 20.42 6.03 -3.65
CA SER A 347 21.66 6.64 -3.16
C SER A 347 22.48 5.67 -2.31
N GLN A 348 21.99 4.45 -2.07
CA GLN A 348 22.73 3.41 -1.39
C GLN A 348 22.48 2.05 -2.02
N ASN A 349 23.43 1.14 -1.88
CA ASN A 349 23.33 -0.18 -2.46
C ASN A 349 22.40 -1.09 -1.65
N PHE A 350 22.50 -1.04 -0.32
CA PHE A 350 21.78 -1.94 0.58
C PHE A 350 21.10 -1.15 1.70
N SER A 351 19.92 -1.58 2.13
CA SER A 351 19.29 -1.10 3.37
C SER A 351 20.19 -1.40 4.56
N THR A 352 20.27 -0.49 5.52
CA THR A 352 21.14 -0.62 6.70
C THR A 352 20.78 -1.82 7.55
N VAL A 353 19.48 -2.07 7.77
CA VAL A 353 19.05 -3.21 8.59
C VAL A 353 19.35 -4.49 7.83
N VAL A 354 20.10 -5.39 8.46
CA VAL A 354 20.36 -6.75 7.98
C VAL A 354 19.70 -7.70 8.97
N PRO A 355 18.69 -8.48 8.56
CA PRO A 355 18.00 -9.33 9.51
C PRO A 355 18.94 -10.32 10.19
N GLY A 356 18.66 -10.66 11.46
CA GLY A 356 19.52 -11.54 12.26
C GLY A 356 20.73 -10.85 12.88
N LEU A 357 21.19 -9.74 12.32
CA LEU A 357 22.32 -8.97 12.85
C LEU A 357 21.82 -7.77 13.67
N GLN A 358 21.58 -7.98 14.96
CA GLN A 358 20.97 -6.99 15.87
C GLN A 358 21.70 -5.64 15.89
N SER A 359 23.01 -5.61 15.70
CA SER A 359 23.81 -4.37 15.64
C SER A 359 23.40 -3.43 14.48
N THR A 360 22.68 -3.94 13.49
CA THR A 360 22.20 -3.15 12.33
C THR A 360 20.80 -2.55 12.54
N TYR A 361 20.10 -2.94 13.61
CA TYR A 361 18.75 -2.49 13.93
C TYR A 361 18.80 -1.11 14.60
N LYS A 362 19.32 -0.12 13.85
CA LYS A 362 19.52 1.26 14.32
C LYS A 362 18.24 2.10 14.36
N PHE A 363 17.21 1.68 13.64
CA PHE A 363 15.89 2.33 13.65
C PHE A 363 15.05 1.80 14.79
N ARG A 364 15.56 2.00 16.01
CA ARG A 364 14.85 1.69 17.23
C ARG A 364 14.53 2.99 17.94
N ALA A 365 13.27 3.19 18.24
CA ALA A 365 12.86 4.17 19.22
C ALA A 365 13.42 3.75 20.59
N ASP A 366 14.02 4.70 21.29
CA ASP A 366 14.34 4.53 22.69
C ASP A 366 13.05 4.68 23.50
N GLY A 367 12.76 3.69 24.34
CA GLY A 367 11.51 3.65 25.09
C GLY A 367 11.33 4.76 26.12
N SER A 368 12.40 5.50 26.42
CA SER A 368 12.37 6.68 27.28
C SER A 368 11.96 7.96 26.54
N LYS A 369 11.72 7.89 25.22
CA LYS A 369 11.54 9.06 24.35
C LYS A 369 10.10 9.24 23.87
N PRO A 370 9.69 10.47 23.51
CA PRO A 370 8.30 10.76 23.12
C PRO A 370 7.91 10.05 21.80
N PRO A 371 6.62 9.79 21.53
CA PRO A 371 6.12 9.02 20.37
C PRO A 371 6.59 9.52 19.03
N ARG A 372 6.77 10.83 18.91
CA ARG A 372 7.31 11.47 17.71
C ARG A 372 8.63 10.85 17.28
N GLU A 373 9.42 10.33 18.21
CA GLU A 373 10.67 9.64 17.91
C GLU A 373 10.44 8.22 17.39
N VAL A 374 9.38 7.54 17.82
CA VAL A 374 8.98 6.26 17.22
C VAL A 374 8.55 6.45 15.77
N LEU A 375 7.68 7.44 15.52
CA LEU A 375 7.23 7.78 14.16
C LEU A 375 8.40 8.23 13.27
N ALA A 376 9.35 9.00 13.84
CA ALA A 376 10.58 9.39 13.13
C ALA A 376 11.48 8.18 12.85
N ALA A 377 11.58 7.22 13.77
CA ALA A 377 12.35 5.99 13.57
C ALA A 377 11.73 5.11 12.48
N GLU A 378 10.41 4.96 12.46
CA GLU A 378 9.67 4.25 11.40
C GLU A 378 9.88 4.95 10.04
N ALA A 379 9.69 6.26 9.98
CA ALA A 379 9.94 7.04 8.77
C ALA A 379 11.39 6.90 8.29
N GLY A 380 12.36 6.90 9.21
CA GLY A 380 13.77 6.66 8.93
C GLY A 380 14.03 5.25 8.38
N TYR A 381 13.38 4.22 8.93
CA TYR A 381 13.47 2.84 8.46
C TYR A 381 13.00 2.70 7.02
N TYR A 382 11.82 3.22 6.69
CA TYR A 382 11.30 3.18 5.32
C TYR A 382 12.06 4.09 4.36
N ALA A 383 12.57 5.24 4.81
CA ALA A 383 13.39 6.13 3.99
C ALA A 383 14.74 5.50 3.64
N ASP A 384 15.36 4.80 4.59
CA ASP A 384 16.58 4.03 4.36
C ASP A 384 16.32 2.92 3.34
N MET A 385 15.30 2.11 3.54
CA MET A 385 14.94 1.08 2.56
C MET A 385 14.63 1.67 1.17
N ALA A 386 13.91 2.79 1.11
CA ALA A 386 13.52 3.46 -0.13
C ALA A 386 14.73 3.96 -0.94
N ARG A 387 15.74 4.55 -0.30
CA ARG A 387 16.94 5.02 -1.01
C ARG A 387 17.91 3.88 -1.39
N SER A 388 17.64 2.65 -0.97
CA SER A 388 18.45 1.46 -1.30
C SER A 388 18.08 0.83 -2.63
N LEU A 389 19.09 0.34 -3.36
CA LEU A 389 18.89 -0.57 -4.48
C LEU A 389 18.28 -1.89 -3.97
N PHE A 390 18.91 -2.51 -2.98
CA PHE A 390 18.55 -3.81 -2.47
C PHE A 390 18.27 -3.78 -0.97
N ALA A 391 17.49 -4.74 -0.48
CA ALA A 391 17.35 -5.00 0.94
C ALA A 391 17.40 -6.50 1.21
N VAL A 392 18.25 -6.90 2.16
CA VAL A 392 18.44 -8.30 2.52
C VAL A 392 17.23 -8.78 3.34
N THR A 393 16.75 -9.97 3.00
CA THR A 393 15.72 -10.70 3.73
C THR A 393 15.95 -12.20 3.64
N TYR A 394 15.33 -12.97 4.53
CA TYR A 394 15.41 -14.43 4.56
C TYR A 394 14.31 -15.00 5.46
N LYS A 395 14.19 -16.33 5.56
CA LYS A 395 13.27 -17.00 6.48
C LYS A 395 13.60 -16.69 7.95
N LYS A 396 12.67 -16.12 8.71
CA LYS A 396 12.83 -15.94 10.17
C LYS A 396 12.14 -17.08 10.92
N GLY A 397 11.14 -16.77 11.74
CA GLY A 397 10.26 -17.77 12.34
C GLY A 397 9.50 -18.53 11.25
N GLY A 398 8.82 -17.79 10.36
CA GLY A 398 8.26 -18.28 9.10
C GLY A 398 9.04 -17.86 7.86
N TRP A 399 8.64 -18.39 6.71
CA TRP A 399 9.08 -17.96 5.39
C TRP A 399 8.41 -16.66 4.98
N ASP A 400 7.13 -16.51 5.29
CA ASP A 400 6.43 -15.25 5.07
C ASP A 400 6.67 -14.30 6.24
N CYS A 401 7.47 -13.24 6.01
CA CYS A 401 7.84 -12.24 7.00
C CYS A 401 7.38 -10.86 6.55
N LEU A 402 6.89 -10.02 7.47
CA LEU A 402 6.42 -8.66 7.16
C LEU A 402 7.47 -7.80 6.42
N ARG A 403 8.76 -8.09 6.63
CA ARG A 403 9.85 -7.42 5.93
C ARG A 403 9.80 -7.58 4.41
N HIS A 404 9.30 -8.70 3.90
CA HIS A 404 9.26 -8.95 2.45
C HIS A 404 8.33 -7.95 1.74
N PRO A 405 7.05 -7.79 2.14
CA PRO A 405 6.20 -6.75 1.56
C PRO A 405 6.71 -5.33 1.86
N GLU A 406 7.34 -5.06 3.01
CA GLU A 406 7.93 -3.74 3.29
C GLU A 406 9.00 -3.33 2.27
N ILE A 407 9.88 -4.26 1.90
CA ILE A 407 10.93 -4.02 0.88
C ILE A 407 10.31 -3.65 -0.45
N VAL A 408 9.30 -4.39 -0.88
CA VAL A 408 8.59 -4.13 -2.13
C VAL A 408 7.87 -2.79 -2.07
N ALA A 409 7.15 -2.49 -0.98
CA ALA A 409 6.43 -1.24 -0.81
C ALA A 409 7.34 -0.01 -0.78
N ALA A 410 8.55 -0.14 -0.22
CA ALA A 410 9.57 0.92 -0.24
C ALA A 410 10.17 1.16 -1.64
N GLY A 411 9.89 0.28 -2.61
CA GLY A 411 10.43 0.34 -3.97
C GLY A 411 11.88 -0.13 -4.06
N ALA A 412 12.35 -0.96 -3.12
CA ALA A 412 13.63 -1.64 -3.18
C ALA A 412 13.46 -3.09 -3.66
N LEU A 413 14.56 -3.72 -4.11
CA LEU A 413 14.55 -5.11 -4.57
C LEU A 413 14.91 -6.06 -3.41
N PRO A 414 14.06 -7.06 -3.08
CA PRO A 414 14.38 -8.01 -2.02
C PRO A 414 15.44 -9.02 -2.47
N LEU A 415 16.50 -9.15 -1.67
CA LEU A 415 17.49 -10.22 -1.81
C LEU A 415 17.17 -11.30 -0.78
N PHE A 416 16.50 -12.35 -1.22
CA PHE A 416 15.96 -13.41 -0.36
C PHE A 416 16.92 -14.61 -0.33
N THR A 417 17.79 -14.66 0.68
CA THR A 417 19.05 -15.42 0.60
C THR A 417 18.88 -16.93 0.64
N ASP A 418 17.76 -17.41 1.17
CA ASP A 418 17.40 -18.82 1.36
C ASP A 418 16.13 -19.22 0.59
N ILE A 419 15.67 -18.41 -0.37
CA ILE A 419 14.42 -18.63 -1.13
C ILE A 419 14.34 -19.99 -1.83
N LYS A 420 15.48 -20.63 -2.13
CA LYS A 420 15.53 -21.97 -2.72
C LYS A 420 14.98 -23.06 -1.79
N GLY A 421 14.91 -22.81 -0.48
CA GLY A 421 14.33 -23.73 0.50
C GLY A 421 12.82 -23.54 0.72
N LEU A 422 12.19 -22.59 0.03
CA LEU A 422 10.78 -22.24 0.22
C LEU A 422 9.85 -23.43 -0.08
N PRO A 423 9.01 -23.86 0.89
CA PRO A 423 8.02 -24.91 0.68
C PRO A 423 6.97 -24.51 -0.37
N PRO A 424 6.45 -25.48 -1.15
CA PRO A 424 5.34 -25.21 -2.06
C PRO A 424 4.11 -24.66 -1.35
N GLY A 425 3.50 -23.61 -1.88
CA GLY A 425 2.28 -22.99 -1.35
C GLY A 425 2.48 -21.96 -0.25
N THR A 426 3.70 -21.83 0.28
CA THR A 426 4.08 -20.74 1.16
C THR A 426 4.35 -19.46 0.36
N MET A 427 4.08 -18.28 0.96
CA MET A 427 4.21 -16.97 0.30
C MET A 427 3.43 -16.89 -1.03
N ALA A 428 2.22 -17.45 -1.08
CA ALA A 428 1.46 -17.59 -2.31
C ALA A 428 1.18 -16.26 -3.04
N ALA A 429 1.11 -15.15 -2.30
CA ALA A 429 0.90 -13.81 -2.85
C ALA A 429 2.16 -13.14 -3.41
N HIS A 430 3.35 -13.73 -3.20
CA HIS A 430 4.64 -13.18 -3.62
C HIS A 430 5.10 -13.76 -4.98
N PRO A 431 5.86 -12.97 -5.77
CA PRO A 431 6.53 -13.44 -6.98
C PRO A 431 7.85 -14.16 -6.66
N THR A 432 7.77 -15.33 -6.04
CA THR A 432 8.94 -16.07 -5.50
C THR A 432 10.00 -16.41 -6.54
N GLU A 433 9.61 -16.71 -7.78
CA GLU A 433 10.53 -16.91 -8.91
C GLU A 433 11.32 -15.64 -9.26
N VAL A 434 10.68 -14.47 -9.19
CA VAL A 434 11.34 -13.18 -9.40
C VAL A 434 12.36 -12.97 -8.28
N TYR A 435 12.00 -13.24 -7.02
CA TYR A 435 12.94 -13.12 -5.88
C TYR A 435 14.16 -14.04 -6.03
N ALA A 436 13.97 -15.26 -6.53
CA ALA A 436 15.08 -16.16 -6.82
C ALA A 436 16.03 -15.60 -7.89
N LEU A 437 15.48 -15.00 -8.95
CA LEU A 437 16.28 -14.35 -10.01
C LEU A 437 16.99 -13.08 -9.52
N LEU A 438 16.42 -12.34 -8.58
CA LEU A 438 17.08 -11.15 -8.01
C LEU A 438 18.39 -11.48 -7.29
N ASN A 439 18.51 -12.69 -6.72
CA ASN A 439 19.78 -13.15 -6.14
C ASN A 439 20.86 -13.43 -7.19
N GLU A 440 20.47 -13.56 -8.46
CA GLU A 440 21.37 -13.75 -9.61
C GLU A 440 21.68 -12.43 -10.34
N TRP A 441 21.39 -11.27 -9.74
CA TRP A 441 21.57 -9.97 -10.38
C TRP A 441 23.01 -9.77 -10.90
N PRO A 442 23.24 -9.40 -12.17
CA PRO A 442 24.57 -9.22 -12.72
C PRO A 442 25.43 -8.23 -11.92
N GLY A 443 26.67 -8.61 -11.59
CA GLY A 443 27.58 -7.80 -10.80
C GLY A 443 27.32 -7.81 -9.28
N LEU A 444 26.27 -8.50 -8.82
CA LEU A 444 25.99 -8.69 -7.40
C LEU A 444 26.82 -9.86 -6.85
N GLU A 445 27.83 -9.54 -6.05
CA GLU A 445 28.49 -10.54 -5.19
C GLU A 445 27.99 -10.40 -3.76
N VAL A 446 27.15 -11.32 -3.31
CA VAL A 446 26.77 -11.38 -1.90
C VAL A 446 27.71 -12.33 -1.16
N ARG A 447 28.82 -11.79 -0.66
CA ARG A 447 29.74 -12.53 0.22
C ARG A 447 29.16 -12.62 1.62
N GLY A 448 29.22 -13.81 2.23
CA GLY A 448 28.78 -14.02 3.61
C GLY A 448 27.28 -14.29 3.80
N LEU A 449 26.52 -14.60 2.72
CA LEU A 449 25.20 -15.21 2.86
C LEU A 449 25.34 -16.64 3.37
N PRO A 450 24.73 -17.01 4.50
CA PRO A 450 24.72 -18.40 4.94
C PRO A 450 23.70 -19.14 4.09
N GLY A 451 24.19 -20.00 3.19
CA GLY A 451 23.32 -20.71 2.25
C GLY A 451 23.96 -21.19 0.95
N THR A 452 25.24 -20.92 0.69
CA THR A 452 26.00 -21.73 -0.29
C THR A 452 26.77 -22.83 0.45
N PRO A 453 26.22 -24.04 0.61
CA PRO A 453 27.03 -25.16 1.09
C PRO A 453 27.88 -25.71 -0.05
N PRO A 454 29.20 -25.92 0.13
CA PRO A 454 29.81 -27.15 -0.32
C PRO A 454 29.49 -28.22 0.73
N GLY A 455 28.44 -29.02 0.50
CA GLY A 455 28.16 -30.22 1.28
C GLY A 455 27.05 -30.08 2.34
N ALA A 456 26.02 -30.92 2.18
CA ALA A 456 24.91 -31.08 3.09
C ALA A 456 25.37 -31.60 4.47
N GLY A 457 24.88 -30.96 5.54
CA GLY A 457 25.09 -31.42 6.91
C GLY A 457 24.52 -30.41 7.90
N ALA A 458 23.37 -30.76 8.49
CA ALA A 458 22.60 -29.92 9.38
C ALA A 458 23.38 -29.43 10.62
N THR A 459 23.52 -28.12 10.76
CA THR A 459 23.57 -27.41 12.05
C THR A 459 22.78 -26.11 11.90
N PRO A 460 21.90 -25.75 12.85
CA PRO A 460 21.09 -24.54 12.76
C PRO A 460 22.01 -23.32 12.90
N PRO A 461 22.14 -22.42 11.91
CA PRO A 461 23.23 -21.46 11.95
C PRO A 461 22.86 -20.31 12.88
N GLY A 462 23.38 -20.32 14.11
CA GLY A 462 23.44 -19.15 14.99
C GLY A 462 24.49 -18.12 14.56
N GLY A 463 24.83 -18.06 13.27
CA GLY A 463 25.91 -17.26 12.72
C GLY A 463 25.56 -16.69 11.35
N TYR A 464 24.43 -15.97 11.26
CA TYR A 464 24.09 -15.23 10.05
C TYR A 464 24.73 -13.83 10.12
N PHE A 465 25.78 -13.62 9.33
CA PHE A 465 26.57 -12.39 9.17
C PHE A 465 27.56 -12.08 10.32
N SER A 466 28.85 -12.38 10.12
CA SER A 466 29.96 -11.87 10.96
C SER A 466 30.41 -10.45 10.57
N GLY A 467 29.62 -9.71 9.80
CA GLY A 467 29.89 -8.34 9.37
C GLY A 467 28.74 -7.78 8.53
N GLN A 468 28.70 -6.44 8.39
CA GLN A 468 27.88 -5.80 7.35
C GLN A 468 28.27 -6.41 6.00
N PRO A 469 27.32 -6.77 5.11
CA PRO A 469 27.67 -7.19 3.76
C PRO A 469 28.48 -6.07 3.11
N SER A 470 29.79 -6.27 2.97
CA SER A 470 30.67 -5.43 2.17
C SER A 470 30.49 -5.83 0.72
N SER A 471 29.30 -5.57 0.19
CA SER A 471 28.98 -5.85 -1.20
C SER A 471 29.55 -4.73 -2.06
N LEU A 472 30.67 -5.05 -2.70
CA LEU A 472 31.10 -4.34 -3.90
C LEU A 472 30.13 -4.75 -5.01
N LEU A 473 29.26 -3.84 -5.44
CA LEU A 473 28.77 -3.90 -6.81
C LEU A 473 30.02 -3.74 -7.68
N LYS A 474 30.43 -4.84 -8.32
CA LYS A 474 31.65 -4.85 -9.15
C LYS A 474 31.53 -3.93 -10.36
N GLU A 475 30.29 -3.65 -10.76
CA GLU A 475 29.90 -2.87 -11.93
C GLU A 475 28.74 -1.93 -11.54
N ASP A 476 28.56 -0.86 -12.33
CA ASP A 476 27.40 0.01 -12.20
C ASP A 476 26.12 -0.79 -12.47
N VAL A 477 25.17 -0.76 -11.52
CA VAL A 477 23.85 -1.36 -11.73
C VAL A 477 23.18 -0.68 -12.92
N ASP A 478 22.71 -1.49 -13.86
CA ASP A 478 21.88 -1.02 -14.98
C ASP A 478 20.63 -0.34 -14.42
N ARG A 479 20.65 0.99 -14.41
CA ARG A 479 19.64 1.82 -13.73
C ARG A 479 18.29 1.72 -14.40
N GLU A 480 18.26 1.60 -15.72
CA GLU A 480 17.02 1.45 -16.48
C GLU A 480 16.36 0.11 -16.15
N MET A 481 17.15 -0.97 -16.20
CA MET A 481 16.64 -2.29 -15.85
C MET A 481 16.24 -2.39 -14.37
N TYR A 482 16.99 -1.78 -13.47
CA TYR A 482 16.62 -1.69 -12.06
C TYR A 482 15.27 -0.97 -11.88
N GLN A 483 15.10 0.21 -12.49
CA GLN A 483 13.86 0.98 -12.39
C GLN A 483 12.67 0.20 -12.93
N LEU A 484 12.84 -0.47 -14.07
CA LEU A 484 11.81 -1.32 -14.68
C LEU A 484 11.35 -2.43 -13.73
N VAL A 485 12.29 -3.18 -13.16
CA VAL A 485 12.01 -4.30 -12.25
C VAL A 485 11.41 -3.81 -10.93
N ALA A 486 11.95 -2.74 -10.35
CA ALA A 486 11.43 -2.15 -9.11
C ALA A 486 9.99 -1.63 -9.30
N LEU A 487 9.70 -0.97 -10.42
CA LEU A 487 8.35 -0.48 -10.72
C LEU A 487 7.38 -1.64 -10.95
N ALA A 488 7.80 -2.70 -11.64
CA ALA A 488 6.99 -3.90 -11.84
C ALA A 488 6.68 -4.60 -10.51
N LEU A 489 7.67 -4.79 -9.63
CA LEU A 489 7.44 -5.37 -8.31
C LEU A 489 6.57 -4.50 -7.42
N LEU A 490 6.75 -3.17 -7.44
CA LEU A 490 5.93 -2.23 -6.70
C LEU A 490 4.46 -2.32 -7.14
N SER A 491 4.21 -2.33 -8.46
CA SER A 491 2.87 -2.46 -9.04
C SER A 491 2.22 -3.80 -8.72
N LEU A 492 2.97 -4.90 -8.90
CA LEU A 492 2.51 -6.24 -8.57
C LEU A 492 2.23 -6.38 -7.07
N GLY A 493 3.14 -5.88 -6.23
CA GLY A 493 3.03 -5.95 -4.79
C GLY A 493 1.82 -5.17 -4.28
N HIS A 494 1.57 -3.97 -4.81
CA HIS A 494 0.37 -3.21 -4.47
C HIS A 494 -0.91 -3.99 -4.78
N ALA A 495 -0.92 -4.73 -5.90
CA ALA A 495 -2.06 -5.53 -6.33
C ALA A 495 -2.22 -6.88 -5.60
N THR A 496 -1.19 -7.41 -4.94
CA THR A 496 -1.24 -8.76 -4.34
C THR A 496 -0.94 -8.84 -2.85
N ILE A 497 -0.10 -7.94 -2.30
CA ILE A 497 0.38 -7.95 -0.91
C ILE A 497 0.16 -6.61 -0.18
N SER A 498 -0.71 -5.73 -0.70
CA SER A 498 -1.29 -4.66 0.13
C SER A 498 -2.35 -5.21 1.07
N THR A 499 -2.56 -4.57 2.22
CA THR A 499 -3.59 -4.98 3.20
C THR A 499 -4.96 -5.08 2.54
N ARG A 500 -5.33 -4.06 1.76
CA ARG A 500 -6.57 -4.04 0.99
C ARG A 500 -6.66 -5.18 -0.02
N ALA A 501 -5.61 -5.45 -0.79
CA ALA A 501 -5.62 -6.54 -1.77
C ALA A 501 -5.73 -7.92 -1.11
N MET A 502 -5.07 -8.12 0.04
CA MET A 502 -5.13 -9.36 0.80
C MET A 502 -6.54 -9.59 1.38
N ALA A 503 -7.12 -8.58 2.01
CA ALA A 503 -8.48 -8.65 2.54
C ALA A 503 -9.52 -8.83 1.42
N ALA A 504 -9.36 -8.15 0.28
CA ALA A 504 -10.25 -8.29 -0.87
C ALA A 504 -10.17 -9.70 -1.48
N TRP A 505 -8.98 -10.29 -1.52
CA TRP A 505 -8.80 -11.68 -1.95
C TRP A 505 -9.50 -12.66 -0.99
N LEU A 506 -9.33 -12.50 0.33
CA LEU A 506 -10.01 -13.33 1.32
C LEU A 506 -11.53 -13.18 1.21
N ALA A 507 -12.03 -11.95 1.22
CA ALA A 507 -13.46 -11.65 1.13
C ALA A 507 -14.06 -12.22 -0.17
N GLY A 508 -13.40 -12.01 -1.32
CA GLY A 508 -13.84 -12.55 -2.60
C GLY A 508 -13.79 -14.08 -2.67
N THR A 509 -12.84 -14.73 -2.00
CA THR A 509 -12.75 -16.20 -1.93
C THR A 509 -13.91 -16.79 -1.12
N VAL A 510 -14.27 -16.14 -0.02
CA VAL A 510 -15.34 -16.58 0.88
C VAL A 510 -16.74 -16.13 0.40
N GLY A 511 -16.81 -15.08 -0.40
CA GLY A 511 -18.05 -14.45 -0.85
C GLY A 511 -18.60 -13.36 0.09
N ILE A 512 -17.74 -12.78 0.92
CA ILE A 512 -18.08 -11.66 1.82
C ILE A 512 -18.24 -10.38 0.98
N LYS A 513 -19.31 -9.64 1.24
CA LYS A 513 -19.66 -8.37 0.60
C LYS A 513 -19.38 -7.19 1.55
N PRO A 514 -19.25 -5.96 1.02
CA PRO A 514 -18.97 -4.78 1.85
C PRO A 514 -20.03 -4.46 2.92
N ASP A 515 -21.27 -4.90 2.71
CA ASP A 515 -22.44 -4.65 3.56
C ASP A 515 -22.78 -5.81 4.52
N ASP A 516 -22.08 -6.94 4.43
CA ASP A 516 -22.28 -8.06 5.35
C ASP A 516 -21.86 -7.68 6.78
N ALA A 517 -22.60 -8.18 7.78
CA ALA A 517 -22.24 -8.04 9.18
C ALA A 517 -21.13 -9.05 9.55
N VAL A 518 -19.88 -8.59 9.60
CA VAL A 518 -18.73 -9.46 9.85
C VAL A 518 -18.19 -9.28 11.28
N LEU A 519 -18.05 -10.37 12.02
CA LEU A 519 -17.24 -10.42 13.24
C LEU A 519 -15.81 -10.83 12.89
N TYR A 520 -14.83 -10.02 13.28
CA TYR A 520 -13.40 -10.34 13.19
C TYR A 520 -12.84 -10.61 14.59
N VAL A 521 -12.61 -11.87 14.92
CA VAL A 521 -12.06 -12.27 16.20
C VAL A 521 -10.55 -12.11 16.15
N THR A 522 -10.03 -11.16 16.92
CA THR A 522 -8.61 -10.89 17.08
C THR A 522 -8.08 -11.59 18.33
N ASP A 523 -6.79 -11.37 18.63
CA ASP A 523 -6.19 -11.78 19.89
C ASP A 523 -6.35 -10.72 20.99
N ASP A 524 -6.58 -11.17 22.23
CA ASP A 524 -6.52 -10.37 23.45
C ASP A 524 -5.11 -10.24 24.03
N GLU A 525 -4.14 -11.02 23.52
CA GLU A 525 -2.78 -10.97 24.04
C GLU A 525 -2.06 -9.64 23.74
N PRO A 526 -1.30 -9.12 24.71
CA PRO A 526 -0.40 -8.00 24.49
C PRO A 526 0.72 -8.43 23.54
N GLY A 527 0.77 -7.79 22.38
CA GLY A 527 1.77 -8.06 21.34
C GLY A 527 1.13 -8.17 19.96
N ALA A 528 1.90 -7.78 18.95
CA ALA A 528 1.45 -7.79 17.57
C ALA A 528 1.30 -9.22 17.04
N ASP A 529 0.24 -9.46 16.31
CA ASP A 529 0.19 -10.56 15.36
C ASP A 529 0.08 -9.95 13.97
N TYR A 530 1.19 -9.93 13.23
CA TYR A 530 1.24 -9.31 11.92
C TYR A 530 0.17 -9.85 10.96
N GLN A 531 -0.27 -11.10 11.08
CA GLN A 531 -1.28 -11.65 10.16
C GLN A 531 -2.64 -11.09 10.54
N SER A 532 -2.98 -11.11 11.82
CA SER A 532 -4.21 -10.59 12.38
C SER A 532 -4.33 -9.09 12.15
N ASP A 533 -3.28 -8.35 12.47
CA ASP A 533 -3.28 -6.90 12.52
C ASP A 533 -3.26 -6.29 11.10
N THR A 534 -2.46 -6.84 10.19
CA THR A 534 -2.45 -6.38 8.78
C THR A 534 -3.74 -6.79 8.04
N LEU A 535 -4.33 -7.94 8.37
CA LEU A 535 -5.63 -8.34 7.81
C LEU A 535 -6.76 -7.46 8.33
N LEU A 536 -6.77 -7.07 9.62
CA LEU A 536 -7.74 -6.10 10.16
C LEU A 536 -7.66 -4.77 9.41
N HIS A 537 -6.44 -4.29 9.13
CA HIS A 537 -6.23 -3.08 8.35
C HIS A 537 -6.93 -3.16 6.99
N GLY A 538 -6.73 -4.27 6.27
CA GLY A 538 -7.38 -4.50 4.99
C GLY A 538 -8.90 -4.70 5.07
N LEU A 539 -9.37 -5.44 6.07
CA LEU A 539 -10.80 -5.71 6.27
C LEU A 539 -11.58 -4.42 6.52
N ARG A 540 -11.00 -3.44 7.24
CA ARG A 540 -11.60 -2.11 7.41
C ARG A 540 -11.81 -1.36 6.10
N ALA A 541 -10.93 -1.58 5.12
CA ALA A 541 -11.06 -0.96 3.80
C ALA A 541 -12.08 -1.68 2.88
N VAL A 542 -12.27 -2.99 3.07
CA VAL A 542 -13.12 -3.83 2.20
C VAL A 542 -14.53 -4.03 2.77
N VAL A 543 -14.64 -4.12 4.10
CA VAL A 543 -15.88 -4.30 4.87
C VAL A 543 -15.90 -3.24 5.99
N PRO A 544 -16.30 -1.99 5.70
CA PRO A 544 -16.20 -0.88 6.65
C PRO A 544 -16.87 -1.15 8.00
N GLY A 545 -17.97 -1.93 8.00
CA GLY A 545 -18.75 -2.31 9.18
C GLY A 545 -18.21 -3.48 10.01
N VAL A 546 -17.04 -4.04 9.67
CA VAL A 546 -16.46 -5.18 10.40
C VAL A 546 -16.35 -4.89 11.91
N VAL A 547 -16.78 -5.81 12.76
CA VAL A 547 -16.66 -5.69 14.22
C VAL A 547 -15.45 -6.48 14.66
N ASP A 548 -14.37 -5.83 15.08
CA ASP A 548 -13.21 -6.49 15.68
C ASP A 548 -13.43 -6.73 17.17
N TRP A 549 -13.16 -7.95 17.63
CA TRP A 549 -13.25 -8.30 19.05
C TRP A 549 -12.17 -9.32 19.49
N PRO A 550 -11.46 -9.06 20.60
CA PRO A 550 -11.44 -7.80 21.36
C PRO A 550 -10.98 -6.63 20.48
N ARG A 551 -11.26 -5.39 20.90
CA ARG A 551 -10.70 -4.23 20.20
C ARG A 551 -9.17 -4.30 20.33
N ARG A 552 -8.43 -4.09 19.23
CA ARG A 552 -6.95 -3.99 19.22
C ARG A 552 -6.51 -2.52 19.35
N PRO A 553 -6.13 -2.01 20.54
CA PRO A 553 -5.89 -0.58 20.74
C PRO A 553 -4.74 -0.03 19.87
N GLY A 554 -3.63 -0.77 19.78
CA GLY A 554 -2.45 -0.42 18.99
C GLY A 554 -2.68 -0.28 17.49
N MET A 555 -3.85 -0.64 16.97
CA MET A 555 -4.18 -0.48 15.55
C MET A 555 -4.80 0.88 15.20
N TYR A 556 -5.43 1.55 16.18
CA TYR A 556 -6.29 2.71 15.92
C TYR A 556 -5.63 4.07 16.20
N VAL A 557 -6.06 5.07 15.45
CA VAL A 557 -5.78 6.50 15.58
C VAL A 557 -7.09 7.19 15.95
N GLY A 558 -7.12 7.94 17.06
CA GLY A 558 -8.32 8.63 17.49
C GLY A 558 -8.05 9.84 18.39
N PRO A 559 -8.90 10.90 18.32
CA PRO A 559 -8.74 12.15 19.06
C PRO A 559 -8.88 12.04 20.58
N GLY A 560 -9.09 10.84 21.12
CA GLY A 560 -9.23 10.61 22.57
C GLY A 560 -8.53 9.36 23.07
N THR A 561 -7.69 8.71 22.27
CA THR A 561 -7.17 7.38 22.65
C THR A 561 -5.82 7.42 23.31
N PHE A 562 -4.98 8.44 23.10
CA PHE A 562 -3.66 8.46 23.72
C PHE A 562 -3.16 9.89 23.95
N THR A 563 -2.73 10.19 25.16
CA THR A 563 -1.68 11.18 25.40
C THR A 563 -0.41 10.76 24.64
N GLU A 564 0.50 11.69 24.37
CA GLU A 564 1.79 11.31 23.79
C GLU A 564 2.46 10.19 24.61
N ALA A 565 2.42 10.22 25.94
CA ALA A 565 3.01 9.15 26.75
C ALA A 565 2.39 7.77 26.49
N GLU A 566 1.06 7.69 26.33
CA GLU A 566 0.38 6.41 26.12
C GLU A 566 0.61 5.88 24.70
N LEU A 567 0.70 6.76 23.68
CA LEU A 567 1.02 6.34 22.31
C LEU A 567 2.44 5.76 22.22
N ALA A 568 3.40 6.36 22.96
CA ALA A 568 4.76 5.83 23.02
C ALA A 568 4.76 4.47 23.71
N SER A 569 4.09 4.35 24.87
CA SER A 569 4.02 3.09 25.61
C SER A 569 3.38 1.98 24.78
N ASP A 570 2.34 2.28 24.01
CA ASP A 570 1.64 1.31 23.16
C ASP A 570 2.57 0.85 22.03
N LEU A 571 3.11 1.80 21.24
CA LEU A 571 4.06 1.52 20.16
C LEU A 571 5.32 0.76 20.61
N LEU A 572 5.85 1.04 21.80
CA LEU A 572 7.02 0.35 22.33
C LEU A 572 6.71 -1.06 22.82
N GLY A 573 5.46 -1.31 23.25
CA GLY A 573 4.96 -2.63 23.61
C GLY A 573 4.69 -3.51 22.39
N GLU A 574 4.49 -2.90 21.24
CA GLU A 574 4.26 -3.59 19.97
C GLU A 574 5.52 -4.28 19.43
N TYR A 575 5.33 -5.49 18.89
CA TYR A 575 6.43 -6.23 18.28
C TYR A 575 6.93 -5.48 17.04
N GLY A 576 8.25 -5.30 16.93
CA GLY A 576 8.81 -4.46 15.87
C GLY A 576 8.48 -2.97 16.01
N GLN A 577 8.09 -2.51 17.22
CA GLN A 577 7.72 -1.13 17.53
C GLN A 577 6.50 -0.60 16.77
N GLY A 578 5.61 -1.50 16.32
CA GLY A 578 4.44 -1.12 15.55
C GLY A 578 4.73 -0.74 14.09
N PHE A 579 5.98 -0.87 13.63
CA PHE A 579 6.40 -0.40 12.31
C PHE A 579 5.58 -1.07 11.22
N GLY A 580 4.96 -0.24 10.40
CA GLY A 580 4.24 -0.65 9.21
C GLY A 580 2.76 -0.92 9.42
N TYR A 581 2.27 -1.23 10.63
CA TYR A 581 0.89 -1.69 10.80
C TYR A 581 0.13 -1.01 11.95
N ALA A 582 0.80 -0.61 13.03
CA ALA A 582 0.17 -0.01 14.20
C ALA A 582 -0.26 1.44 13.91
N HIS A 583 -1.31 1.90 14.60
CA HIS A 583 -1.85 3.26 14.56
C HIS A 583 -2.05 3.81 13.15
N ARG A 584 -2.69 3.02 12.29
CA ARG A 584 -3.00 3.41 10.91
C ARG A 584 -4.50 3.42 10.61
N LEU A 585 -5.31 2.79 11.47
CA LEU A 585 -6.75 2.75 11.30
C LEU A 585 -7.42 3.93 11.99
N PRO A 586 -8.31 4.69 11.33
CA PRO A 586 -9.17 5.61 12.07
C PRO A 586 -10.08 4.80 13.00
N GLU A 587 -10.32 5.27 14.24
CA GLU A 587 -11.32 4.64 15.10
C GLU A 587 -12.71 4.73 14.42
N PRO A 588 -13.36 3.60 14.15
CA PRO A 588 -14.67 3.61 13.53
C PRO A 588 -15.74 4.05 14.54
N TYR A 589 -16.52 5.07 14.17
CA TYR A 589 -17.67 5.48 14.97
C TYR A 589 -18.79 4.44 14.91
N GLY A 590 -19.42 4.14 16.05
CA GLY A 590 -20.66 3.36 16.12
C GLY A 590 -20.49 1.84 16.07
N ILE A 591 -19.27 1.32 16.22
CA ILE A 591 -19.06 -0.13 16.33
C ILE A 591 -19.34 -0.59 17.75
N ASP A 592 -20.45 -1.30 17.92
CA ASP A 592 -20.76 -2.00 19.15
C ASP A 592 -19.84 -3.23 19.29
N ARG A 593 -19.06 -3.27 20.37
CA ARG A 593 -18.19 -4.41 20.74
C ARG A 593 -18.65 -5.07 22.05
N THR A 594 -19.84 -4.73 22.53
CA THR A 594 -20.40 -5.26 23.76
C THR A 594 -21.17 -6.56 23.51
N ARG A 595 -21.23 -7.42 24.52
CA ARG A 595 -22.09 -8.63 24.54
C ARG A 595 -21.94 -9.50 23.28
N ILE A 596 -20.70 -9.69 22.82
CA ILE A 596 -20.41 -10.41 21.58
C ILE A 596 -20.96 -11.83 21.58
N GLU A 597 -20.88 -12.55 22.71
CA GLU A 597 -21.47 -13.90 22.84
C GLU A 597 -22.99 -13.90 22.61
N GLU A 598 -23.73 -12.94 23.19
CA GLU A 598 -25.18 -12.80 22.98
C GLU A 598 -25.50 -12.44 21.53
N ARG A 599 -24.67 -11.60 20.90
CA ARG A 599 -24.83 -11.18 19.50
C ARG A 599 -24.54 -12.30 18.52
N ILE A 600 -23.57 -13.14 18.80
CA ILE A 600 -23.35 -14.39 18.04
C ILE A 600 -24.60 -15.27 18.17
N ALA A 601 -25.07 -15.50 19.41
CA ALA A 601 -26.23 -16.36 19.66
C ALA A 601 -27.53 -15.84 19.02
N SER A 602 -27.70 -14.52 18.89
CA SER A 602 -28.87 -13.91 18.26
C SER A 602 -28.78 -13.77 16.73
N GLY A 603 -27.68 -14.23 16.11
CA GLY A 603 -27.49 -14.17 14.66
C GLY A 603 -27.18 -12.77 14.14
N ALA A 604 -26.52 -11.92 14.93
CA ALA A 604 -26.19 -10.55 14.53
C ALA A 604 -25.05 -10.42 13.49
N PHE A 605 -24.48 -11.55 13.05
CA PHE A 605 -23.36 -11.60 12.11
C PHE A 605 -23.67 -12.56 10.97
N ASP A 606 -23.36 -12.16 9.74
CA ASP A 606 -23.42 -12.99 8.55
C ASP A 606 -22.17 -13.89 8.41
N TYR A 607 -21.04 -13.41 8.92
CA TYR A 607 -19.75 -14.12 8.90
C TYR A 607 -18.97 -13.91 10.20
N ALA A 608 -18.18 -14.91 10.56
CA ALA A 608 -17.13 -14.78 11.58
C ALA A 608 -15.78 -15.17 10.97
N ILE A 609 -14.83 -14.24 11.02
CA ILE A 609 -13.43 -14.47 10.66
C ILE A 609 -12.64 -14.53 11.95
N VAL A 610 -11.95 -15.63 12.18
CA VAL A 610 -11.20 -15.93 13.40
C VAL A 610 -9.72 -15.97 13.08
N SER A 611 -8.99 -14.94 13.48
CA SER A 611 -7.53 -14.91 13.35
C SER A 611 -6.90 -15.62 14.54
N MET A 612 -6.07 -16.62 14.25
CA MET A 612 -5.43 -17.46 15.24
C MET A 612 -3.97 -17.06 15.39
N THR A 613 -3.57 -16.85 16.63
CA THR A 613 -2.20 -16.59 17.02
C THR A 613 -1.58 -17.84 17.66
N HIS A 614 -0.32 -17.72 18.08
CA HIS A 614 0.47 -18.81 18.62
C HIS A 614 0.04 -19.30 20.02
N ASP A 615 -0.75 -18.54 20.78
CA ASP A 615 -1.06 -18.89 22.16
C ASP A 615 -2.33 -19.78 22.27
N PRO A 616 -2.25 -20.95 22.94
CA PRO A 616 -3.39 -21.84 23.15
C PRO A 616 -4.43 -21.35 24.19
N ARG A 617 -4.24 -20.19 24.82
CA ARG A 617 -5.14 -19.60 25.85
C ARG A 617 -6.01 -18.46 25.32
N THR A 618 -5.91 -18.21 24.02
CA THR A 618 -6.45 -17.05 23.32
C THR A 618 -7.98 -17.01 23.25
N THR A 619 -8.50 -15.79 23.22
CA THR A 619 -9.94 -15.47 23.18
C THR A 619 -10.73 -16.22 22.12
N TRP A 620 -10.15 -16.51 20.95
CA TRP A 620 -10.87 -17.23 19.91
C TRP A 620 -11.32 -18.63 20.31
N ARG A 621 -10.55 -19.35 21.14
CA ARG A 621 -10.93 -20.70 21.61
C ARG A 621 -12.19 -20.67 22.47
N ARG A 622 -12.37 -19.59 23.24
CA ARG A 622 -13.56 -19.37 24.07
C ARG A 622 -14.79 -19.11 23.20
N LEU A 623 -14.67 -18.30 22.14
CA LEU A 623 -15.79 -17.99 21.25
C LEU A 623 -16.11 -19.10 20.25
N MET A 624 -15.13 -19.94 19.92
CA MET A 624 -15.28 -20.95 18.86
C MET A 624 -16.54 -21.81 19.04
N PRO A 625 -16.86 -22.39 20.22
CA PRO A 625 -18.11 -23.15 20.40
C PRO A 625 -19.38 -22.36 20.05
N ALA A 626 -19.45 -21.09 20.47
CA ALA A 626 -20.60 -20.22 20.17
C ALA A 626 -20.69 -19.89 18.67
N ILE A 627 -19.55 -19.58 18.03
CA ILE A 627 -19.46 -19.30 16.59
C ILE A 627 -19.90 -20.53 15.78
N CYS A 628 -19.34 -21.71 16.09
CA CYS A 628 -19.63 -22.95 15.36
C CYS A 628 -21.08 -23.43 15.56
N ALA A 629 -21.72 -23.06 16.68
CA ALA A 629 -23.11 -23.39 16.94
C ALA A 629 -24.09 -22.42 16.24
N ALA A 630 -23.72 -21.13 16.16
CA ALA A 630 -24.60 -20.09 15.61
C ALA A 630 -24.49 -19.92 14.10
N LEU A 631 -23.30 -20.16 13.51
CA LEU A 631 -23.04 -19.92 12.10
C LEU A 631 -22.83 -21.22 11.31
N PRO A 632 -23.34 -21.31 10.06
CA PRO A 632 -23.05 -22.44 9.20
C PRO A 632 -21.56 -22.43 8.79
N ARG A 633 -21.01 -23.62 8.53
CA ARG A 633 -19.59 -23.83 8.21
C ARG A 633 -19.06 -22.94 7.07
N GLY A 634 -19.88 -22.69 6.05
CA GLY A 634 -19.53 -21.82 4.92
C GLY A 634 -19.48 -20.32 5.25
N ARG A 635 -19.80 -19.92 6.49
CA ARG A 635 -19.77 -18.54 7.01
C ARG A 635 -18.75 -18.33 8.13
N VAL A 636 -18.08 -19.40 8.58
CA VAL A 636 -16.97 -19.33 9.53
C VAL A 636 -15.67 -19.42 8.76
N VAL A 637 -14.72 -18.52 9.05
CA VAL A 637 -13.41 -18.46 8.42
C VAL A 637 -12.34 -18.53 9.50
N PHE A 638 -11.37 -19.44 9.38
CA PHE A 638 -10.19 -19.47 10.24
C PHE A 638 -8.98 -18.97 9.47
N VAL A 639 -8.17 -18.11 10.09
CA VAL A 639 -6.90 -17.62 9.56
C VAL A 639 -5.79 -18.00 10.52
N ASN A 640 -4.90 -18.89 10.11
CA ASN A 640 -3.75 -19.32 10.89
C ASN A 640 -2.50 -18.55 10.44
N GLY A 641 -2.04 -17.63 11.28
CA GLY A 641 -0.85 -16.82 11.07
C GLY A 641 0.46 -17.46 11.55
N GLY A 642 0.49 -18.77 11.83
CA GLY A 642 1.64 -19.42 12.46
C GLY A 642 2.93 -19.48 11.63
N ASP A 643 4.08 -19.32 12.31
CA ASP A 643 5.47 -19.45 11.81
C ASP A 643 5.86 -20.82 11.26
N LEU A 644 5.28 -21.88 11.79
CA LEU A 644 5.60 -23.23 11.36
C LEU A 644 4.32 -24.02 11.13
N PRO A 645 4.33 -24.91 10.12
CA PRO A 645 3.42 -26.03 10.14
C PRO A 645 3.66 -26.81 11.43
N GLY A 646 2.61 -27.04 12.22
CA GLY A 646 2.75 -27.73 13.50
C GLY A 646 3.31 -29.16 13.31
N PRO A 647 3.80 -29.83 14.36
CA PRO A 647 4.04 -31.26 14.27
C PRO A 647 2.71 -31.98 14.00
N GLY A 648 2.53 -32.46 12.76
CA GLY A 648 1.26 -32.99 12.29
C GLY A 648 0.22 -31.89 12.07
N CYS A 649 -0.99 -32.26 11.66
CA CYS A 649 -2.03 -31.27 11.36
C CYS A 649 -2.61 -30.51 12.57
N GLY A 650 -2.11 -30.74 13.79
CA GLY A 650 -2.49 -29.99 14.99
C GLY A 650 -4.00 -29.77 15.13
N LEU A 651 -4.41 -28.50 15.14
CA LEU A 651 -5.80 -28.06 15.29
C LEU A 651 -6.61 -28.10 13.99
N LEU A 652 -5.97 -28.29 12.83
CA LEU A 652 -6.64 -28.14 11.54
C LEU A 652 -7.87 -29.04 11.36
N PRO A 653 -7.88 -30.32 11.81
CA PRO A 653 -9.08 -31.14 11.76
C PRO A 653 -10.24 -30.56 12.59
N GLN A 654 -9.94 -29.93 13.74
CA GLN A 654 -10.93 -29.27 14.58
C GLN A 654 -11.48 -28.02 13.89
N LEU A 655 -10.62 -27.21 13.27
CA LEU A 655 -11.06 -26.03 12.52
C LEU A 655 -11.93 -26.43 11.33
N ALA A 656 -11.49 -27.45 10.59
CA ALA A 656 -12.22 -28.01 9.46
C ALA A 656 -13.55 -28.69 9.87
N ALA A 657 -13.76 -29.02 11.15
CA ALA A 657 -15.05 -29.48 11.65
C ALA A 657 -16.06 -28.34 11.83
N CYS A 658 -15.58 -27.09 11.98
CA CYS A 658 -16.40 -25.90 12.18
C CYS A 658 -16.50 -25.00 10.93
N SER A 659 -15.55 -25.10 10.00
CA SER A 659 -15.43 -24.18 8.88
C SER A 659 -15.12 -24.90 7.57
N ASP A 660 -15.63 -24.36 6.47
CA ASP A 660 -15.23 -24.76 5.11
C ASP A 660 -14.06 -23.91 4.57
N TRP A 661 -13.62 -22.91 5.33
CA TRP A 661 -12.67 -21.87 4.96
C TRP A 661 -11.52 -21.79 5.97
N VAL A 662 -10.45 -22.53 5.70
CA VAL A 662 -9.22 -22.48 6.51
C VAL A 662 -8.13 -21.81 5.69
N PHE A 663 -7.64 -20.66 6.16
CA PHE A 663 -6.54 -19.93 5.56
C PHE A 663 -5.25 -20.17 6.35
N LEU A 664 -4.17 -20.54 5.67
CA LEU A 664 -2.87 -20.86 6.29
C LEU A 664 -1.78 -19.99 5.70
N ARG A 665 -0.99 -19.33 6.55
CA ARG A 665 0.15 -18.52 6.08
C ARG A 665 1.31 -19.41 5.62
N GLU A 666 1.60 -20.44 6.39
CA GLU A 666 2.59 -21.48 6.09
C GLU A 666 1.86 -22.77 5.76
N MET A 667 2.07 -23.31 4.56
CA MET A 667 1.33 -24.48 4.12
C MET A 667 1.92 -25.76 4.74
N GLU A 668 1.05 -26.61 5.28
CA GLU A 668 1.43 -27.87 5.90
C GLU A 668 1.96 -28.87 4.85
N PRO A 669 2.96 -29.70 5.18
CA PRO A 669 3.39 -30.79 4.31
C PRO A 669 2.26 -31.77 3.93
N ALA A 670 1.24 -31.87 4.78
CA ALA A 670 0.03 -32.68 4.54
C ALA A 670 -0.92 -32.07 3.49
N CYS A 671 -0.76 -30.80 3.15
CA CYS A 671 -1.58 -30.08 2.19
C CYS A 671 -0.94 -30.11 0.81
N LYS A 672 -1.60 -30.78 -0.13
CA LYS A 672 -1.12 -30.92 -1.51
C LYS A 672 -1.72 -29.83 -2.39
N PRO A 673 -0.93 -29.20 -3.28
CA PRO A 673 -1.48 -28.27 -4.25
C PRO A 673 -2.49 -29.00 -5.15
N PRO A 674 -3.44 -28.27 -5.75
CA PRO A 674 -4.31 -28.87 -6.75
C PRO A 674 -3.46 -29.45 -7.89
N PRO A 675 -3.86 -30.60 -8.47
CA PRO A 675 -3.17 -31.12 -9.64
C PRO A 675 -3.16 -30.06 -10.75
N PRO A 676 -2.07 -29.95 -11.52
CA PRO A 676 -2.05 -29.03 -12.65
C PRO A 676 -3.24 -29.36 -13.58
N PRO A 677 -3.83 -28.36 -14.24
CA PRO A 677 -4.88 -28.62 -15.21
C PRO A 677 -4.36 -29.63 -16.24
N PRO A 678 -5.19 -30.62 -16.65
CA PRO A 678 -4.76 -31.57 -17.65
C PRO A 678 -4.28 -30.81 -18.89
N PRO A 679 -3.19 -31.24 -19.55
CA PRO A 679 -2.72 -30.58 -20.76
C PRO A 679 -3.89 -30.51 -21.75
N PRO A 680 -4.04 -29.39 -22.49
CA PRO A 680 -5.14 -29.24 -23.43
C PRO A 680 -5.14 -30.47 -24.35
N THR A 681 -6.16 -31.31 -24.22
CA THR A 681 -6.23 -32.54 -25.00
C THR A 681 -6.23 -32.16 -26.48
N GLN A 682 -5.31 -32.73 -27.27
CA GLN A 682 -5.25 -32.55 -28.73
C GLN A 682 -6.46 -33.16 -29.46
N LYS A 683 -7.64 -33.21 -28.83
CA LYS A 683 -8.89 -33.64 -29.45
C LYS A 683 -9.52 -32.45 -30.16
N GLY A 684 -9.07 -32.20 -31.39
CA GLY A 684 -9.65 -31.16 -32.24
C GLY A 684 -8.89 -30.81 -33.52
N ARG A 685 -7.80 -31.51 -33.85
CA ARG A 685 -7.26 -31.53 -35.22
C ARG A 685 -7.52 -32.89 -35.84
N ARG A 686 -8.74 -33.10 -36.32
CA ARG A 686 -9.04 -34.08 -37.36
C ARG A 686 -9.82 -33.37 -38.45
#